data_AF-A0A2A2M1E4-F1
#
_entry.id   AF-A0A2A2M1E4-F1
#
_cell.length_a   1.000
_cell.length_b   1.000
_cell.length_c   1.000
_cell.angle_alpha   90.00
_cell.angle_beta   90.00
_cell.angle_gamma   90.00
#
_symmetry.space_group_name_H-M   'P 1'
#
loop_
_entity.id
_entity.type
_entity.pdbx_description
1 polymer ?
#
loop_
_entity_poly.entity_id
_entity_poly.type
_entity_poly.pdbx_seq_one_letter_code
_entity_poly.pdbx_strand_id
1 'polypeptide(L)'
;MAAMVERLRHTCVVVPASSTLERVALIARAQARRVAHAGLIRDLMAEQVAALESLIDPGEQGRTGLGWVRDWSEAPTAANLKAIVERLARVRSIEVEPDRARRIHAARYAVIARVAGIVTAQALRRMERRRRLATLVAAAIELEAALTDAALVMVEKMVGSLFRRADRTRSERLLGEARLLKDTARAHVRLGRLLIDAHSSGRDPSHAIGDRIGWDQLERSVRFAEQLTRGSEDGLDEVVQRYPEVRRFAPTLLAAFTFRAVRAGDPLLGAVNALQRMYRDGRSVLPKRVPTAFLRPRWRKVVFPSGGVIDRRAYEVAVIVHLRERLASGSVWVDGSRAYRTLDDYLLPQAAYTTMRDEGGLGLAVSSHFADWLGERRATLVRRMGEVERAAATGKLVDVVIAGGELIVSPLRRAVPDKGEELKTKLYALLPRVRVTDLLVEVAAWSGFADGFVHARSGEPAADLAALMGAILADATNLGLGRMAESSRGLTLARLRWTAEWHVRDETYLSALASIVDAHNAHPLGRVWGSGELSSSDGQFFRAGGRGEARADVNARYGSEPGVLFYTHVTDRFTPFHTKVIAANAGEAAHVIDGLLNHESELVIREHATDTAGAVDHVFGFCHLLGFRFAPRIRDLNERRLYGLAPLDPWPTLRPLVAGPVNVRAIEENWDETLRLASSIRAGTVSASAMLKKLAGYPRQNPVARSLREIGRVERTLFMLDWLDDPEQRRRTGSILNKGEARNALARAIFFNRLGELRDRTLENQRHRASGLTLVTAAIALWNTVYLDRAVRHLRSTGADVPDELLSHVAPLGWEHIGLTGDYLWSEIEKPGGRFRPLRTTTADRRA
;
A
#
# COMPACT_ATOMS: atom_id res chain seq x y z
N MET A 1 30.33 0.49 21.24
CA MET A 1 31.49 0.03 22.04
C MET A 1 32.59 -0.54 21.14
N ALA A 2 32.29 -1.49 20.24
CA ALA A 2 33.27 -2.08 19.32
C ALA A 2 34.16 -1.04 18.58
N ALA A 3 33.56 -0.07 17.89
CA ALA A 3 34.31 0.97 17.17
C ALA A 3 35.20 1.86 18.07
N MET A 4 34.84 2.06 19.34
CA MET A 4 35.69 2.80 20.29
C MET A 4 36.90 1.97 20.70
N VAL A 5 36.70 0.69 20.96
CA VAL A 5 37.79 -0.26 21.29
C VAL A 5 38.72 -0.41 20.10
N GLU A 6 38.18 -0.57 18.90
CA GLU A 6 38.93 -0.64 17.65
C GLU A 6 39.76 0.62 17.40
N ARG A 7 39.17 1.80 17.61
CA ARG A 7 39.92 3.06 17.50
C ARG A 7 41.01 3.20 18.55
N LEU A 8 40.76 2.83 19.81
CA LEU A 8 41.78 2.85 20.87
C LEU A 8 42.95 1.91 20.54
N ARG A 9 42.64 0.71 20.02
CA ARG A 9 43.66 -0.25 19.52
C ARG A 9 44.46 0.33 18.38
N HIS A 10 43.79 0.93 17.39
CA HIS A 10 44.44 1.58 16.24
C HIS A 10 45.33 2.76 16.67
N THR A 11 44.97 3.48 17.72
CA THR A 11 45.78 4.59 18.27
C THR A 11 46.76 4.15 19.35
N CYS A 12 46.95 2.84 19.57
CA CYS A 12 47.84 2.26 20.59
C CYS A 12 47.57 2.78 22.03
N VAL A 13 46.31 3.05 22.36
CA VAL A 13 45.89 3.46 23.71
C VAL A 13 45.39 2.23 24.48
N VAL A 14 45.90 2.03 25.71
CA VAL A 14 45.43 0.95 26.60
C VAL A 14 43.93 1.07 26.83
N VAL A 15 43.21 -0.01 26.58
CA VAL A 15 41.74 -0.05 26.73
C VAL A 15 41.40 0.09 28.22
N PRO A 16 40.70 1.16 28.64
CA PRO A 16 40.34 1.34 30.05
C PRO A 16 39.21 0.39 30.45
N ALA A 17 38.91 0.33 31.75
CA ALA A 17 37.80 -0.46 32.27
C ALA A 17 36.47 -0.16 31.54
N SER A 18 35.61 -1.18 31.41
CA SER A 18 34.32 -1.08 30.69
C SER A 18 33.46 0.09 31.18
N SER A 19 33.39 0.30 32.49
CA SER A 19 32.65 1.42 33.12
C SER A 19 33.21 2.80 32.74
N THR A 20 34.50 2.92 32.48
CA THR A 20 35.13 4.15 31.98
C THR A 20 34.78 4.37 30.51
N LEU A 21 34.84 3.32 29.68
CA LEU A 21 34.42 3.39 28.28
C LEU A 21 32.95 3.80 28.13
N GLU A 22 32.07 3.22 28.93
CA GLU A 22 30.65 3.57 28.98
C GLU A 22 30.45 5.04 29.35
N ARG A 23 31.15 5.53 30.38
CA ARG A 23 31.08 6.93 30.80
C ARG A 23 31.56 7.88 29.70
N VAL A 24 32.69 7.56 29.06
CA VAL A 24 33.21 8.34 27.91
C VAL A 24 32.20 8.33 26.77
N ALA A 25 31.58 7.18 26.46
CA ALA A 25 30.55 7.07 25.43
C ALA A 25 29.33 7.93 25.77
N LEU A 26 28.88 7.94 27.03
CA LEU A 26 27.77 8.78 27.49
C LEU A 26 28.09 10.28 27.37
N ILE A 27 29.30 10.70 27.77
CA ILE A 27 29.77 12.08 27.64
C ILE A 27 29.83 12.48 26.16
N ALA A 28 30.45 11.66 25.31
CA ALA A 28 30.55 11.92 23.87
C ALA A 28 29.16 12.00 23.21
N ARG A 29 28.23 11.11 23.58
CA ARG A 29 26.82 11.17 23.12
C ARG A 29 26.14 12.48 23.57
N ALA A 30 26.36 12.91 24.81
CA ALA A 30 25.80 14.16 25.31
C ALA A 30 26.38 15.40 24.60
N GLN A 31 27.68 15.40 24.30
CA GLN A 31 28.35 16.46 23.54
C GLN A 31 27.88 16.50 22.08
N ALA A 32 27.82 15.35 21.41
CA ALA A 32 27.30 15.25 20.04
C ALA A 32 25.85 15.76 19.93
N ARG A 33 24.99 15.48 20.92
CA ARG A 33 23.63 16.03 21.00
C ARG A 33 23.65 17.56 21.13
N ARG A 34 24.50 18.11 22.00
CA ARG A 34 24.64 19.57 22.17
C ARG A 34 25.09 20.26 20.88
N VAL A 35 26.08 19.68 20.18
CA VAL A 35 26.56 20.19 18.88
C VAL A 35 25.45 20.12 17.83
N ALA A 36 24.70 19.02 17.76
CA ALA A 36 23.58 18.89 16.83
C ALA A 36 22.47 19.94 17.10
N HIS A 37 22.09 20.15 18.36
CA HIS A 37 21.12 21.20 18.69
C HIS A 37 21.63 22.59 18.29
N ALA A 38 22.89 22.90 18.58
CA ALA A 38 23.50 24.16 18.20
C ALA A 38 23.52 24.36 16.68
N GLY A 39 23.84 23.31 15.91
CA GLY A 39 23.87 23.35 14.44
C GLY A 39 22.51 23.69 13.81
N LEU A 40 21.41 23.18 14.38
CA LEU A 40 20.05 23.48 13.90
C LEU A 40 19.61 24.92 14.18
N ILE A 41 19.97 25.46 15.34
CA ILE A 41 19.54 26.79 15.79
C ILE A 41 20.51 27.92 15.42
N ARG A 42 21.66 27.58 14.81
CA ARG A 42 22.67 28.55 14.39
C ARG A 42 22.07 29.58 13.43
N ASP A 43 22.34 30.86 13.64
CA ASP A 43 21.86 31.95 12.78
C ASP A 43 20.32 32.06 12.74
N LEU A 44 19.62 31.78 13.86
CA LEU A 44 18.21 32.14 14.00
C LEU A 44 18.09 33.59 14.44
N MET A 45 17.21 34.33 13.77
CA MET A 45 16.87 35.71 14.13
C MET A 45 16.02 35.74 15.42
N ALA A 46 16.09 36.84 16.17
CA ALA A 46 15.32 37.00 17.42
C ALA A 46 13.81 36.84 17.20
N GLU A 47 13.31 37.32 16.07
CA GLU A 47 11.90 37.18 15.65
C GLU A 47 11.51 35.72 15.41
N GLN A 48 12.37 34.95 14.73
CA GLN A 48 12.14 33.51 14.51
C GLN A 48 12.14 32.74 15.82
N VAL A 49 13.05 33.07 16.75
CA VAL A 49 13.10 32.47 18.09
C VAL A 49 11.81 32.75 18.85
N ALA A 50 11.34 34.01 18.86
CA ALA A 50 10.10 34.40 19.52
C ALA A 50 8.88 33.69 18.88
N ALA A 51 8.82 33.61 17.56
CA ALA A 51 7.76 32.92 16.84
C ALA A 51 7.73 31.41 17.15
N LEU A 52 8.89 30.74 17.21
CA LEU A 52 9.00 29.33 17.62
C LEU A 52 8.53 29.12 19.06
N GLU A 53 8.97 29.96 20.01
CA GLU A 53 8.57 29.84 21.41
C GLU A 53 7.06 30.13 21.60
N SER A 54 6.48 31.04 20.81
CA SER A 54 5.03 31.31 20.84
C SER A 54 4.17 30.09 20.49
N LEU A 55 4.72 29.09 19.79
CA LEU A 55 3.98 27.86 19.48
C LEU A 55 3.65 27.04 20.74
N ILE A 56 4.46 27.13 21.79
CA ILE A 56 4.28 26.31 23.01
C ILE A 56 3.60 27.06 24.15
N ASP A 57 3.29 28.33 23.94
CA ASP A 57 2.54 29.15 24.88
C ASP A 57 1.06 28.73 24.92
N PRO A 58 0.43 28.79 26.11
CA PRO A 58 -0.99 28.50 26.24
C PRO A 58 -1.81 29.58 25.54
N GLY A 59 -2.63 29.20 24.56
CA GLY A 59 -3.59 30.11 23.93
C GLY A 59 -4.84 30.33 24.79
N GLU A 60 -5.71 31.26 24.35
CA GLU A 60 -6.92 31.71 25.08
C GLU A 60 -7.90 30.57 25.46
N GLN A 61 -7.91 29.47 24.70
CA GLN A 61 -8.78 28.30 24.94
C GLN A 61 -8.03 27.12 25.59
N GLY A 62 -6.86 27.37 26.19
CA GLY A 62 -6.00 26.33 26.80
C GLY A 62 -5.26 25.45 25.79
N ARG A 63 -5.48 25.66 24.48
CA ARG A 63 -4.77 24.97 23.39
C ARG A 63 -3.56 25.78 22.95
N THR A 64 -2.40 25.12 22.84
CA THR A 64 -1.16 25.75 22.36
C THR A 64 -1.15 25.88 20.84
N GLY A 65 -0.39 26.84 20.30
CA GLY A 65 -0.23 27.01 18.84
C GLY A 65 0.27 25.72 18.16
N LEU A 66 1.22 25.02 18.77
CA LEU A 66 1.75 23.74 18.32
C LEU A 66 0.67 22.65 18.30
N GLY A 67 -0.17 22.59 19.34
CA GLY A 67 -1.30 21.68 19.38
C GLY A 67 -2.35 21.99 18.32
N TRP A 68 -2.56 23.26 17.97
CA TRP A 68 -3.44 23.69 16.87
C TRP A 68 -2.90 23.29 15.50
N VAL A 69 -1.62 23.54 15.23
CA VAL A 69 -0.96 23.18 13.97
C VAL A 69 -0.97 21.65 13.75
N ARG A 70 -0.81 20.86 14.82
CA ARG A 70 -0.75 19.39 14.74
C ARG A 70 -2.07 18.67 14.54
N ASP A 71 -3.20 19.31 14.80
CA ASP A 71 -4.51 18.66 14.70
C ASP A 71 -5.35 19.35 13.62
N TRP A 72 -5.49 18.61 12.52
CA TRP A 72 -6.28 18.95 11.35
C TRP A 72 -7.18 17.77 10.96
N SER A 73 -8.30 18.09 10.32
CA SER A 73 -9.20 17.07 9.77
C SER A 73 -8.68 16.56 8.44
N GLU A 74 -8.64 15.24 8.26
CA GLU A 74 -8.29 14.60 6.98
C GLU A 74 -9.49 14.42 6.03
N ALA A 75 -10.70 14.85 6.42
CA ALA A 75 -11.90 14.71 5.60
C ALA A 75 -11.88 15.66 4.38
N PRO A 76 -12.18 15.19 3.15
CA PRO A 76 -11.95 15.94 1.91
C PRO A 76 -13.02 17.01 1.64
N THR A 77 -12.90 18.17 2.29
CA THR A 77 -13.79 19.33 2.10
C THR A 77 -13.02 20.62 1.87
N ALA A 78 -13.62 21.58 1.17
CA ALA A 78 -12.99 22.89 0.93
C ALA A 78 -12.69 23.66 2.22
N ALA A 79 -13.55 23.53 3.24
CA ALA A 79 -13.35 24.14 4.55
C ALA A 79 -12.13 23.55 5.27
N ASN A 80 -11.98 22.22 5.25
CA ASN A 80 -10.80 21.56 5.84
C ASN A 80 -9.51 21.90 5.08
N LEU A 81 -9.57 22.03 3.75
CA LEU A 81 -8.41 22.48 2.96
C LEU A 81 -7.96 23.87 3.38
N LYS A 82 -8.92 24.81 3.51
CA LYS A 82 -8.63 26.16 4.00
C LYS A 82 -7.99 26.13 5.39
N ALA A 83 -8.54 25.31 6.29
CA ALA A 83 -8.00 25.15 7.65
C ALA A 83 -6.57 24.57 7.66
N ILE A 84 -6.22 23.64 6.75
CA ILE A 84 -4.85 23.15 6.59
C ILE A 84 -3.93 24.26 6.06
N VAL A 85 -4.38 25.03 5.06
CA VAL A 85 -3.60 26.13 4.49
C VAL A 85 -3.34 27.24 5.52
N GLU A 86 -4.30 27.54 6.39
CA GLU A 86 -4.12 28.49 7.51
C GLU A 86 -3.05 28.01 8.50
N ARG A 87 -3.02 26.71 8.81
CA ARG A 87 -1.96 26.11 9.65
C ARG A 87 -0.61 26.16 8.95
N LEU A 88 -0.58 25.86 7.65
CA LEU A 88 0.64 25.92 6.84
C LEU A 88 1.19 27.35 6.80
N ALA A 89 0.33 28.35 6.61
CA ALA A 89 0.70 29.76 6.63
C ALA A 89 1.30 30.16 7.99
N ARG A 90 0.74 29.68 9.11
CA ARG A 90 1.28 29.92 10.46
C ARG A 90 2.67 29.31 10.65
N VAL A 91 2.95 28.14 10.06
CA VAL A 91 4.30 27.53 10.14
C VAL A 91 5.28 28.28 9.24
N ARG A 92 4.87 28.62 8.01
CA ARG A 92 5.69 29.38 7.05
C ARG A 92 6.04 30.78 7.52
N SER A 93 5.17 31.44 8.29
CA SER A 93 5.44 32.77 8.85
C SER A 93 6.56 32.78 9.89
N ILE A 94 7.06 31.61 10.32
CA ILE A 94 8.24 31.49 11.20
C ILE A 94 9.53 31.59 10.36
N GLU A 95 9.45 31.37 9.05
CA GLU A 95 10.56 31.51 8.09
C GLU A 95 11.78 30.62 8.41
N VAL A 96 11.53 29.40 8.91
CA VAL A 96 12.59 28.41 9.16
C VAL A 96 12.99 27.72 7.86
N GLU A 97 14.24 27.90 7.41
CA GLU A 97 14.68 27.28 6.15
C GLU A 97 14.81 25.74 6.28
N PRO A 98 14.25 24.94 5.35
CA PRO A 98 14.35 23.48 5.38
C PRO A 98 15.78 22.94 5.33
N ASP A 99 16.71 23.64 4.66
CA ASP A 99 18.12 23.25 4.52
C ASP A 99 18.88 23.22 5.85
N ARG A 100 18.32 23.80 6.92
CA ARG A 100 18.86 23.65 8.28
C ARG A 100 18.99 22.19 8.69
N ALA A 101 18.09 21.31 8.23
CA ALA A 101 18.16 19.87 8.51
C ALA A 101 19.47 19.24 8.03
N ARG A 102 20.09 19.79 6.98
CA ARG A 102 21.37 19.31 6.40
C ARG A 102 22.61 19.80 7.15
N ARG A 103 22.46 20.75 8.07
CA ARG A 103 23.56 21.26 8.91
C ARG A 103 24.03 20.25 9.96
N ILE A 104 23.27 19.17 10.16
CA ILE A 104 23.59 18.09 11.06
C ILE A 104 23.44 16.74 10.35
N HIS A 105 24.00 15.69 10.93
CA HIS A 105 23.88 14.34 10.39
C HIS A 105 22.40 13.90 10.31
N ALA A 106 21.99 13.35 9.17
CA ALA A 106 20.59 12.98 8.88
C ALA A 106 19.97 12.08 9.96
N ALA A 107 20.69 11.04 10.41
CA ALA A 107 20.20 10.16 11.49
C ALA A 107 19.96 10.90 12.83
N ARG A 108 20.71 11.98 13.11
CA ARG A 108 20.50 12.79 14.31
C ARG A 108 19.30 13.72 14.15
N TYR A 109 19.16 14.33 12.98
CA TYR A 109 17.97 15.10 12.64
C TYR A 109 16.70 14.24 12.76
N ALA A 110 16.71 13.03 12.22
CA ALA A 110 15.57 12.10 12.27
C ALA A 110 15.12 11.81 13.71
N VAL A 111 16.06 11.62 14.66
CA VAL A 111 15.72 11.45 16.09
C VAL A 111 15.08 12.71 16.68
N ILE A 112 15.63 13.90 16.37
CA ILE A 112 15.09 15.17 16.87
C ILE A 112 13.68 15.42 16.30
N ALA A 113 13.50 15.23 14.99
CA ALA A 113 12.22 15.33 14.28
C ALA A 113 11.17 14.36 14.85
N ARG A 114 11.55 13.10 15.10
CA ARG A 114 10.68 12.10 15.72
C ARG A 114 10.26 12.52 17.12
N VAL A 115 11.21 12.92 17.96
CA VAL A 115 10.92 13.44 19.30
C VAL A 115 9.99 14.64 19.18
N ALA A 116 10.27 15.57 18.28
CA ALA A 116 9.46 16.75 18.04
C ALA A 116 8.00 16.35 17.80
N GLY A 117 7.72 15.38 16.92
CA GLY A 117 6.36 14.90 16.65
C GLY A 117 5.59 14.40 17.88
N ILE A 118 6.28 13.81 18.86
CA ILE A 118 5.69 13.17 20.04
C ILE A 118 5.51 14.15 21.21
N VAL A 119 6.52 14.98 21.53
CA VAL A 119 6.48 15.76 22.77
C VAL A 119 5.36 16.80 22.79
N THR A 120 4.72 16.93 23.95
CA THR A 120 3.73 17.98 24.22
C THR A 120 4.39 19.34 24.42
N ALA A 121 3.63 20.41 24.18
CA ALA A 121 4.08 21.78 24.44
C ALA A 121 4.51 21.99 25.91
N GLN A 122 3.85 21.36 26.86
CA GLN A 122 4.24 21.40 28.28
C GLN A 122 5.61 20.75 28.51
N ALA A 123 5.87 19.58 27.90
CA ALA A 123 7.16 18.91 27.99
C ALA A 123 8.27 19.72 27.31
N LEU A 124 7.97 20.37 26.18
CA LEU A 124 8.91 21.27 25.49
C LEU A 124 9.29 22.47 26.36
N ARG A 125 8.34 23.10 27.06
CA ARG A 125 8.61 24.22 27.98
C ARG A 125 9.60 23.85 29.09
N ARG A 126 9.55 22.60 29.57
CA ARG A 126 10.47 22.07 30.59
C ARG A 126 11.86 21.72 30.07
N MET A 127 12.09 21.72 28.76
CA MET A 127 13.41 21.44 28.19
C MET A 127 14.35 22.64 28.32
N GLU A 128 15.64 22.35 28.45
CA GLU A 128 16.72 23.32 28.27
C GLU A 128 16.56 24.05 26.92
N ARG A 129 16.84 25.37 26.92
CA ARG A 129 16.45 26.29 25.84
C ARG A 129 17.01 25.88 24.48
N ARG A 130 18.29 25.51 24.37
CA ARG A 130 18.90 25.11 23.09
C ARG A 130 18.22 23.86 22.52
N ARG A 131 18.00 22.86 23.37
CA ARG A 131 17.28 21.65 22.99
C ARG A 131 15.83 21.94 22.58
N ARG A 132 15.14 22.80 23.34
CA ARG A 132 13.76 23.22 23.05
C ARG A 132 13.67 23.86 21.67
N LEU A 133 14.52 24.85 21.39
CA LEU A 133 14.57 25.54 20.09
C LEU A 133 14.91 24.58 18.95
N ALA A 134 15.91 23.71 19.11
CA ALA A 134 16.26 22.73 18.08
C ALA A 134 15.10 21.77 17.78
N THR A 135 14.35 21.38 18.81
CA THR A 135 13.16 20.52 18.66
C THR A 135 12.01 21.26 17.97
N LEU A 136 11.82 22.55 18.26
CA LEU A 136 10.82 23.41 17.60
C LEU A 136 11.17 23.71 16.13
N VAL A 137 12.45 23.93 15.82
CA VAL A 137 12.94 24.06 14.44
C VAL A 137 12.63 22.79 13.65
N ALA A 138 12.98 21.62 14.19
CA ALA A 138 12.63 20.36 13.55
C ALA A 138 11.11 20.22 13.41
N ALA A 139 10.33 20.55 14.44
CA ALA A 139 8.86 20.52 14.36
C ALA A 139 8.33 21.40 13.21
N ALA A 140 8.85 22.62 13.05
CA ALA A 140 8.41 23.54 11.99
C ALA A 140 8.71 22.97 10.59
N ILE A 141 9.92 22.47 10.36
CA ILE A 141 10.32 21.86 9.07
C ILE A 141 9.46 20.63 8.75
N GLU A 142 9.25 19.75 9.74
CA GLU A 142 8.42 18.55 9.57
C GLU A 142 6.94 18.89 9.32
N LEU A 143 6.39 19.86 10.06
CA LEU A 143 4.99 20.27 9.95
C LEU A 143 4.71 21.01 8.64
N GLU A 144 5.63 21.84 8.15
CA GLU A 144 5.48 22.47 6.84
C GLU A 144 5.32 21.43 5.72
N ALA A 145 6.20 20.43 5.70
CA ALA A 145 6.15 19.35 4.74
C ALA A 145 4.87 18.50 4.90
N ALA A 146 4.52 18.12 6.14
CA ALA A 146 3.34 17.31 6.43
C ALA A 146 2.04 18.01 6.04
N LEU A 147 1.89 19.31 6.34
CA LEU A 147 0.71 20.09 5.98
C LEU A 147 0.61 20.34 4.47
N THR A 148 1.75 20.55 3.80
CA THR A 148 1.82 20.65 2.34
C THR A 148 1.31 19.36 1.68
N ASP A 149 1.83 18.21 2.11
CA ASP A 149 1.42 16.91 1.57
C ASP A 149 -0.05 16.60 1.92
N ALA A 150 -0.50 16.91 3.14
CA ALA A 150 -1.89 16.70 3.57
C ALA A 150 -2.89 17.52 2.74
N ALA A 151 -2.57 18.79 2.43
CA ALA A 151 -3.42 19.64 1.58
C ALA A 151 -3.54 19.08 0.15
N LEU A 152 -2.42 18.64 -0.44
CA LEU A 152 -2.40 18.08 -1.80
C LEU A 152 -3.16 16.74 -1.88
N VAL A 153 -2.96 15.85 -0.89
CA VAL A 153 -3.73 14.60 -0.77
C VAL A 153 -5.22 14.89 -0.62
N MET A 154 -5.59 15.92 0.15
CA MET A 154 -6.98 16.32 0.31
C MET A 154 -7.60 16.74 -1.03
N VAL A 155 -6.89 17.55 -1.82
CA VAL A 155 -7.34 17.93 -3.17
C VAL A 155 -7.43 16.72 -4.10
N GLU A 156 -6.47 15.79 -4.06
CA GLU A 156 -6.51 14.55 -4.84
C GLU A 156 -7.80 13.75 -4.56
N LYS A 157 -8.20 13.66 -3.27
CA LYS A 157 -9.44 13.01 -2.84
C LYS A 157 -10.69 13.80 -3.25
N MET A 158 -10.68 15.13 -3.10
CA MET A 158 -11.79 15.99 -3.52
C MET A 158 -12.06 15.82 -5.01
N VAL A 159 -11.04 15.91 -5.86
CA VAL A 159 -11.17 15.70 -7.31
C VAL A 159 -11.60 14.27 -7.64
N GLY A 160 -11.05 13.25 -6.97
CA GLY A 160 -11.51 11.87 -7.14
C GLY A 160 -13.00 11.69 -6.80
N SER A 161 -13.49 12.37 -5.77
CA SER A 161 -14.91 12.35 -5.40
C SER A 161 -15.82 13.02 -6.44
N LEU A 162 -15.31 14.00 -7.21
CA LEU A 162 -16.05 14.63 -8.30
C LEU A 162 -16.32 13.60 -9.40
N PHE A 163 -15.30 12.87 -9.83
CA PHE A 163 -15.43 11.81 -10.84
C PHE A 163 -16.38 10.71 -10.38
N ARG A 164 -16.26 10.22 -9.14
CA ARG A 164 -17.17 9.18 -8.62
C ARG A 164 -18.62 9.63 -8.59
N ARG A 165 -18.88 10.88 -8.23
CA ARG A 165 -20.25 11.43 -8.22
C ARG A 165 -20.77 11.67 -9.63
N ALA A 166 -19.93 12.14 -10.56
CA ALA A 166 -20.27 12.28 -11.96
C ALA A 166 -20.60 10.92 -12.60
N ASP A 167 -19.78 9.90 -12.34
CA ASP A 167 -19.97 8.54 -12.84
C ASP A 167 -21.23 7.89 -12.27
N ARG A 168 -21.56 8.14 -11.00
CA ARG A 168 -22.84 7.73 -10.41
C ARG A 168 -24.04 8.41 -11.07
N THR A 169 -24.01 9.73 -11.21
CA THR A 169 -25.08 10.49 -11.89
C THR A 169 -25.24 10.01 -13.34
N ARG A 170 -24.13 9.75 -14.03
CA ARG A 170 -24.14 9.18 -15.38
C ARG A 170 -24.73 7.78 -15.40
N SER A 171 -24.31 6.89 -14.49
CA SER A 171 -24.83 5.52 -14.41
C SER A 171 -26.34 5.52 -14.15
N GLU A 172 -26.81 6.36 -13.23
CA GLU A 172 -28.24 6.55 -12.96
C GLU A 172 -28.98 7.06 -14.20
N ARG A 173 -28.43 8.06 -14.91
CA ARG A 173 -28.97 8.58 -16.16
C ARG A 173 -29.04 7.50 -17.25
N LEU A 174 -27.96 6.76 -17.49
CA LEU A 174 -27.88 5.67 -18.46
C LEU A 174 -28.85 4.53 -18.13
N LEU A 175 -29.02 4.20 -16.84
CA LEU A 175 -30.01 3.22 -16.41
C LEU A 175 -31.44 3.72 -16.68
N GLY A 176 -31.72 5.01 -16.47
CA GLY A 176 -32.98 5.64 -16.84
C GLY A 176 -33.24 5.63 -18.35
N GLU A 177 -32.24 6.05 -19.12
CA GLU A 177 -32.23 6.03 -20.60
C GLU A 177 -32.40 4.62 -21.17
N ALA A 178 -31.76 3.60 -20.58
CA ALA A 178 -31.91 2.19 -20.98
C ALA A 178 -33.34 1.67 -20.77
N ARG A 179 -34.00 2.07 -19.68
CA ARG A 179 -35.43 1.76 -19.46
C ARG A 179 -36.29 2.40 -20.54
N LEU A 180 -36.03 3.67 -20.86
CA LEU A 180 -36.77 4.42 -21.87
C LEU A 180 -36.50 3.89 -23.30
N LEU A 181 -35.27 3.50 -23.62
CA LEU A 181 -34.88 2.82 -24.86
C LEU A 181 -35.67 1.54 -25.08
N LYS A 182 -35.89 0.75 -24.04
CA LYS A 182 -36.68 -0.49 -24.13
C LYS A 182 -38.12 -0.19 -24.56
N ASP A 183 -38.70 0.91 -24.08
CA ASP A 183 -40.05 1.32 -24.43
C ASP A 183 -40.13 1.95 -25.83
N THR A 184 -39.13 2.75 -26.22
CA THR A 184 -38.97 3.27 -27.57
C THR A 184 -38.73 2.15 -28.59
N ALA A 185 -37.89 1.16 -28.28
CA ALA A 185 -37.65 -0.01 -29.13
C ALA A 185 -38.93 -0.84 -29.31
N ARG A 186 -39.71 -1.05 -28.24
CA ARG A 186 -41.04 -1.69 -28.35
C ARG A 186 -41.98 -0.89 -29.27
N ALA A 187 -41.97 0.43 -29.18
CA ALA A 187 -42.76 1.28 -30.07
C ALA A 187 -42.33 1.15 -31.54
N HIS A 188 -41.02 1.08 -31.81
CA HIS A 188 -40.50 0.89 -33.17
C HIS A 188 -40.73 -0.54 -33.70
N VAL A 189 -40.69 -1.57 -32.85
CA VAL A 189 -41.08 -2.94 -33.23
C VAL A 189 -42.57 -3.00 -33.58
N ARG A 190 -43.43 -2.31 -32.82
CA ARG A 190 -44.86 -2.19 -33.15
C ARG A 190 -45.07 -1.49 -34.49
N LEU A 191 -44.36 -0.39 -34.74
CA LEU A 191 -44.37 0.31 -36.03
C LEU A 191 -43.90 -0.61 -37.16
N GLY A 192 -42.77 -1.31 -36.99
CA GLY A 192 -42.22 -2.22 -37.99
C GLY A 192 -43.20 -3.36 -38.34
N ARG A 193 -43.83 -3.98 -37.33
CA ARG A 193 -44.88 -4.99 -37.55
C ARG A 193 -46.06 -4.42 -38.31
N LEU A 194 -46.54 -3.25 -37.92
CA LEU A 194 -47.66 -2.58 -38.58
C LEU A 194 -47.36 -2.29 -40.06
N LEU A 195 -46.14 -1.84 -40.37
CA LEU A 195 -45.71 -1.59 -41.75
C LEU A 195 -45.61 -2.88 -42.57
N ILE A 196 -45.08 -3.96 -41.98
CA ILE A 196 -45.01 -5.29 -42.61
C ILE A 196 -46.42 -5.85 -42.87
N ASP A 197 -47.33 -5.73 -41.89
CA ASP A 197 -48.72 -6.17 -42.01
C ASP A 197 -49.47 -5.35 -43.07
N ALA A 198 -49.29 -4.03 -43.11
CA ALA A 198 -49.88 -3.16 -44.12
C ALA A 198 -49.39 -3.50 -45.53
N HIS A 199 -48.07 -3.72 -45.68
CA HIS A 199 -47.47 -4.13 -46.96
C HIS A 199 -47.98 -5.49 -47.45
N SER A 200 -48.02 -6.49 -46.56
CA SER A 200 -48.51 -7.84 -46.90
C SER A 200 -50.01 -7.89 -47.19
N SER A 201 -50.80 -6.99 -46.60
CA SER A 201 -52.26 -6.94 -46.74
C SER A 201 -52.75 -5.92 -47.78
N GLY A 202 -51.84 -5.24 -48.49
CA GLY A 202 -52.19 -4.21 -49.49
C GLY A 202 -52.88 -2.95 -48.93
N ARG A 203 -52.73 -2.66 -47.63
CA ARG A 203 -53.32 -1.47 -46.98
C ARG A 203 -52.36 -0.29 -47.01
N ASP A 204 -52.88 0.93 -47.06
CA ASP A 204 -52.06 2.15 -46.98
C ASP A 204 -51.37 2.25 -45.59
N PRO A 205 -50.03 2.20 -45.53
CA PRO A 205 -49.29 2.32 -44.29
C PRO A 205 -49.55 3.63 -43.54
N SER A 206 -49.85 4.71 -44.27
CA SER A 206 -50.06 6.05 -43.68
C SER A 206 -51.33 6.11 -42.83
N HIS A 207 -52.40 5.49 -43.34
CA HIS A 207 -53.66 5.37 -42.60
C HIS A 207 -53.52 4.42 -41.41
N ALA A 208 -52.81 3.30 -41.58
CA ALA A 208 -52.56 2.34 -40.51
C ALA A 208 -51.77 2.96 -39.34
N ILE A 209 -50.76 3.80 -39.62
CA ILE A 209 -50.02 4.55 -38.60
C ILE A 209 -50.95 5.53 -37.87
N GLY A 210 -51.77 6.28 -38.61
CA GLY A 210 -52.72 7.24 -38.05
C GLY A 210 -53.69 6.60 -37.05
N ASP A 211 -54.29 5.47 -37.42
CA ASP A 211 -55.32 4.81 -36.62
C ASP A 211 -54.77 4.07 -35.38
N ARG A 212 -53.59 3.45 -35.50
CA ARG A 212 -53.07 2.55 -34.45
C ARG A 212 -51.96 3.12 -33.58
N ILE A 213 -51.21 4.10 -34.07
CA ILE A 213 -50.08 4.72 -33.36
C ILE A 213 -50.31 6.22 -33.17
N GLY A 214 -50.80 6.92 -34.19
CA GLY A 214 -50.92 8.37 -34.22
C GLY A 214 -49.59 9.06 -34.57
N TRP A 215 -49.65 10.03 -35.48
CA TRP A 215 -48.46 10.73 -36.00
C TRP A 215 -47.70 11.51 -34.92
N ASP A 216 -48.40 12.16 -34.00
CA ASP A 216 -47.77 12.89 -32.88
C ASP A 216 -46.97 11.97 -31.95
N GLN A 217 -47.47 10.74 -31.73
CA GLN A 217 -46.78 9.76 -30.89
C GLN A 217 -45.52 9.23 -31.58
N LEU A 218 -45.59 9.02 -32.90
CA LEU A 218 -44.44 8.64 -33.71
C LEU A 218 -43.37 9.75 -33.73
N GLU A 219 -43.77 11.01 -33.97
CA GLU A 219 -42.83 12.13 -33.97
C GLU A 219 -42.15 12.31 -32.62
N ARG A 220 -42.90 12.23 -31.51
CA ARG A 220 -42.33 12.25 -30.15
C ARG A 220 -41.34 11.09 -29.94
N SER A 221 -41.68 9.89 -30.39
CA SER A 221 -40.82 8.70 -30.29
C SER A 221 -39.52 8.85 -31.08
N VAL A 222 -39.58 9.42 -32.29
CA VAL A 222 -38.41 9.68 -33.14
C VAL A 222 -37.52 10.77 -32.54
N ARG A 223 -38.08 11.93 -32.18
CA ARG A 223 -37.32 13.01 -31.51
C ARG A 223 -36.66 12.53 -30.22
N PHE A 224 -37.34 11.67 -29.46
CA PHE A 224 -36.80 11.08 -28.25
C PHE A 224 -35.66 10.10 -28.55
N ALA A 225 -35.79 9.24 -29.56
CA ALA A 225 -34.71 8.34 -30.02
C ALA A 225 -33.49 9.13 -30.53
N GLU A 226 -33.70 10.24 -31.23
CA GLU A 226 -32.64 11.15 -31.68
C GLU A 226 -31.93 11.83 -30.50
N GLN A 227 -32.65 12.25 -29.46
CA GLN A 227 -32.04 12.84 -28.26
C GLN A 227 -31.18 11.81 -27.51
N LEU A 228 -31.64 10.56 -27.45
CA LEU A 228 -30.96 9.47 -26.75
C LEU A 228 -29.66 9.03 -27.44
N THR A 229 -29.55 9.25 -28.75
CA THR A 229 -28.36 8.96 -29.56
C THR A 229 -27.35 10.12 -29.62
N ARG A 230 -27.71 11.31 -29.13
CA ARG A 230 -26.84 12.52 -29.13
C ARG A 230 -25.95 12.67 -27.89
N GLY A 231 -26.02 11.76 -26.92
CA GLY A 231 -25.24 11.84 -25.68
C GLY A 231 -23.72 11.63 -25.89
N SER A 232 -22.90 12.42 -25.20
CA SER A 232 -21.44 12.23 -25.13
C SER A 232 -21.10 10.96 -24.34
N GLU A 233 -20.37 10.02 -24.95
CA GLU A 233 -19.93 8.77 -24.31
C GLU A 233 -18.83 8.96 -23.25
N ASP A 234 -18.25 10.15 -23.12
CA ASP A 234 -17.02 10.37 -22.35
C ASP A 234 -17.27 10.77 -20.87
N GLY A 235 -18.50 11.14 -20.48
CA GLY A 235 -18.90 11.45 -19.09
C GLY A 235 -18.26 12.70 -18.47
N LEU A 236 -17.56 13.52 -19.27
CA LEU A 236 -16.86 14.71 -18.81
C LEU A 236 -17.81 15.90 -18.56
N ASP A 237 -18.97 15.93 -19.22
CA ASP A 237 -19.97 16.98 -19.04
C ASP A 237 -20.54 16.97 -17.62
N GLU A 238 -20.84 15.77 -17.08
CA GLU A 238 -21.25 15.59 -15.68
C GLU A 238 -20.16 16.03 -14.68
N VAL A 239 -18.89 15.90 -15.05
CA VAL A 239 -17.78 16.42 -14.23
C VAL A 239 -17.75 17.95 -14.27
N VAL A 240 -17.97 18.56 -15.44
CA VAL A 240 -18.00 20.02 -15.60
C VAL A 240 -19.20 20.66 -14.88
N GLN A 241 -20.36 19.98 -14.84
CA GLN A 241 -21.52 20.42 -14.06
C GLN A 241 -21.20 20.57 -12.56
N ARG A 242 -20.19 19.86 -12.05
CA ARG A 242 -19.70 19.95 -10.67
C ARG A 242 -18.72 21.12 -10.46
N TYR A 243 -18.54 22.02 -11.43
CA TYR A 243 -17.72 23.23 -11.33
C TYR A 243 -17.85 24.02 -10.02
N PRO A 244 -19.06 24.23 -9.43
CA PRO A 244 -19.19 24.96 -8.17
C PRO A 244 -18.35 24.35 -7.03
N GLU A 245 -18.16 23.04 -7.03
CA GLU A 245 -17.32 22.35 -6.05
C GLU A 245 -15.84 22.65 -6.27
N VAL A 246 -15.37 22.64 -7.52
CA VAL A 246 -14.00 23.03 -7.89
C VAL A 246 -13.71 24.47 -7.50
N ARG A 247 -14.66 25.37 -7.78
CA ARG A 247 -14.49 26.80 -7.49
C ARG A 247 -14.37 27.10 -5.99
N ARG A 248 -14.91 26.25 -5.11
CA ARG A 248 -14.80 26.42 -3.65
C ARG A 248 -13.39 26.18 -3.11
N PHE A 249 -12.54 25.40 -3.79
CA PHE A 249 -11.20 25.05 -3.28
C PHE A 249 -10.05 25.48 -4.20
N ALA A 250 -10.28 25.63 -5.50
CA ALA A 250 -9.22 25.96 -6.46
C ALA A 250 -8.50 27.28 -6.14
N PRO A 251 -9.17 28.38 -5.72
CA PRO A 251 -8.48 29.61 -5.34
C PRO A 251 -7.51 29.42 -4.16
N THR A 252 -7.96 28.72 -3.11
CA THR A 252 -7.14 28.42 -1.93
C THR A 252 -5.92 27.57 -2.30
N LEU A 253 -6.10 26.53 -3.12
CA LEU A 253 -5.02 25.68 -3.60
C LEU A 253 -3.99 26.49 -4.40
N LEU A 254 -4.43 27.23 -5.42
CA LEU A 254 -3.51 27.91 -6.32
C LEU A 254 -2.81 29.09 -5.66
N ALA A 255 -3.40 29.70 -4.62
CA ALA A 255 -2.74 30.77 -3.85
C ALA A 255 -1.69 30.22 -2.86
N ALA A 256 -1.89 29.03 -2.30
CA ALA A 256 -1.06 28.50 -1.22
C ALA A 256 0.24 27.81 -1.67
N PHE A 257 0.34 27.40 -2.93
CA PHE A 257 1.44 26.55 -3.41
C PHE A 257 2.11 27.12 -4.66
N THR A 258 3.43 26.91 -4.74
CA THR A 258 4.24 27.18 -5.93
C THR A 258 4.45 25.87 -6.68
N PHE A 259 3.90 25.80 -7.90
CA PHE A 259 4.00 24.64 -8.78
C PHE A 259 5.19 24.78 -9.73
N ARG A 260 5.93 23.68 -9.92
CA ARG A 260 7.09 23.59 -10.79
C ARG A 260 6.94 22.42 -11.76
N ALA A 261 7.63 22.47 -12.90
CA ALA A 261 7.58 21.44 -13.93
C ALA A 261 8.97 21.22 -14.52
N VAL A 262 9.18 20.00 -15.06
CA VAL A 262 10.50 19.59 -15.57
C VAL A 262 10.88 20.40 -16.81
N ARG A 263 9.89 20.78 -17.62
CA ARG A 263 10.10 21.54 -18.86
C ARG A 263 9.82 23.02 -18.62
N ALA A 264 10.78 23.87 -19.00
CA ALA A 264 10.55 25.31 -19.10
C ALA A 264 9.42 25.59 -20.10
N GLY A 265 8.52 26.53 -19.78
CA GLY A 265 7.37 26.86 -20.63
C GLY A 265 6.26 25.81 -20.68
N ASP A 266 6.16 24.94 -19.66
CA ASP A 266 5.10 23.93 -19.60
C ASP A 266 3.69 24.55 -19.75
N PRO A 267 2.87 24.11 -20.73
CA PRO A 267 1.60 24.74 -21.04
C PRO A 267 0.56 24.60 -19.91
N LEU A 268 0.66 23.57 -19.07
CA LEU A 268 -0.23 23.42 -17.91
C LEU A 268 0.14 24.43 -16.83
N LEU A 269 1.43 24.64 -16.54
CA LEU A 269 1.84 25.69 -15.59
C LEU A 269 1.45 27.08 -16.07
N GLY A 270 1.55 27.34 -17.38
CA GLY A 270 1.03 28.58 -17.96
C GLY A 270 -0.47 28.77 -17.68
N ALA A 271 -1.27 27.70 -17.78
CA ALA A 271 -2.68 27.71 -17.45
C ALA A 271 -2.96 27.90 -15.95
N VAL A 272 -2.20 27.22 -15.08
CA VAL A 272 -2.27 27.38 -13.62
C VAL A 272 -1.97 28.82 -13.22
N ASN A 273 -0.93 29.43 -13.78
CA ASN A 273 -0.57 30.82 -13.53
C ASN A 273 -1.65 31.79 -14.01
N ALA A 274 -2.28 31.52 -15.15
CA ALA A 274 -3.40 32.31 -15.65
C ALA A 274 -4.61 32.26 -14.70
N LEU A 275 -4.97 31.07 -14.19
CA LEU A 275 -6.04 30.93 -13.20
C LEU A 275 -5.69 31.58 -11.86
N GLN A 276 -4.45 31.42 -11.40
CA GLN A 276 -3.99 32.04 -10.15
C GLN A 276 -4.10 33.57 -10.20
N ARG A 277 -3.68 34.21 -11.31
CA ARG A 277 -3.86 35.66 -11.52
C ARG A 277 -5.34 36.04 -11.59
N MET A 278 -6.14 35.29 -12.34
CA MET A 278 -7.58 35.56 -12.46
C MET A 278 -8.28 35.51 -11.10
N TYR A 279 -7.97 34.52 -10.26
CA TYR A 279 -8.53 34.39 -8.92
C TYR A 279 -8.08 35.49 -7.98
N ARG A 280 -6.79 35.86 -8.03
CA ARG A 280 -6.22 36.97 -7.24
C ARG A 280 -6.89 38.30 -7.57
N ASP A 281 -7.13 38.56 -8.84
CA ASP A 281 -7.73 39.81 -9.32
C ASP A 281 -9.26 39.83 -9.20
N GLY A 282 -9.89 38.78 -8.66
CA GLY A 282 -11.35 38.66 -8.56
C GLY A 282 -12.06 38.59 -9.92
N ARG A 283 -11.32 38.31 -11.01
CA ARG A 283 -11.87 38.34 -12.38
C ARG A 283 -12.72 37.10 -12.66
N SER A 284 -13.76 37.32 -13.48
CA SER A 284 -14.67 36.28 -13.95
C SER A 284 -14.44 35.90 -15.41
N VAL A 285 -13.46 36.51 -16.09
CA VAL A 285 -13.18 36.29 -17.51
C VAL A 285 -11.75 35.81 -17.68
N LEU A 286 -11.56 34.77 -18.51
CA LEU A 286 -10.24 34.27 -18.86
C LEU A 286 -9.46 35.29 -19.71
N PRO A 287 -8.12 35.33 -19.63
CA PRO A 287 -7.31 36.11 -20.57
C PRO A 287 -7.63 35.75 -22.04
N LYS A 288 -7.48 36.72 -22.96
CA LYS A 288 -7.74 36.53 -24.40
C LYS A 288 -6.99 35.35 -25.02
N ARG A 289 -5.79 35.04 -24.49
CA ARG A 289 -5.01 33.86 -24.85
C ARG A 289 -4.69 33.08 -23.58
N VAL A 290 -5.21 31.87 -23.49
CA VAL A 290 -4.87 30.91 -22.44
C VAL A 290 -4.24 29.66 -23.06
N PRO A 291 -3.25 29.02 -22.40
CA PRO A 291 -2.66 27.80 -22.93
C PRO A 291 -3.68 26.66 -23.02
N THR A 292 -3.68 25.90 -24.12
CA THR A 292 -4.59 24.76 -24.34
C THR A 292 -3.88 23.51 -24.88
N ALA A 293 -2.57 23.61 -25.12
CA ALA A 293 -1.75 22.50 -25.64
C ALA A 293 -1.71 21.29 -24.69
N PHE A 294 -1.88 21.49 -23.38
CA PHE A 294 -1.90 20.42 -22.39
C PHE A 294 -3.19 19.56 -22.42
N LEU A 295 -4.26 20.04 -23.05
CA LEU A 295 -5.56 19.36 -23.05
C LEU A 295 -5.49 18.07 -23.87
N ARG A 296 -5.93 16.96 -23.26
CA ARG A 296 -6.14 15.69 -23.99
C ARG A 296 -7.31 15.82 -25.00
N PRO A 297 -7.36 15.01 -26.06
CA PRO A 297 -8.40 15.09 -27.09
C PRO A 297 -9.83 15.13 -26.54
N ARG A 298 -10.14 14.28 -25.55
CA ARG A 298 -11.45 14.26 -24.86
C ARG A 298 -11.81 15.59 -24.19
N TRP A 299 -10.84 16.23 -23.52
CA TRP A 299 -11.05 17.51 -22.84
C TRP A 299 -11.16 18.67 -23.83
N ARG A 300 -10.53 18.59 -25.01
CA ARG A 300 -10.67 19.61 -26.05
C ARG A 300 -12.13 19.74 -26.52
N LYS A 301 -12.85 18.62 -26.67
CA LYS A 301 -14.27 18.64 -27.07
C LYS A 301 -15.14 19.43 -26.08
N VAL A 302 -14.92 19.22 -24.78
CA VAL A 302 -15.71 19.85 -23.71
C VAL A 302 -15.30 21.30 -23.44
N VAL A 303 -14.01 21.62 -23.59
CA VAL A 303 -13.50 22.99 -23.45
C VAL A 303 -13.89 23.86 -24.65
N PHE A 304 -14.05 23.27 -25.83
CA PHE A 304 -14.43 23.95 -27.08
C PHE A 304 -15.73 23.36 -27.67
N PRO A 305 -16.89 23.55 -27.01
CA PRO A 305 -18.16 22.98 -27.46
C PRO A 305 -18.64 23.56 -28.81
N SER A 306 -18.19 24.78 -29.17
CA SER A 306 -18.59 25.49 -30.39
C SER A 306 -17.38 25.99 -31.20
N GLY A 307 -16.37 25.12 -31.40
CA GLY A 307 -15.33 25.28 -32.44
C GLY A 307 -14.39 26.49 -32.33
N GLY A 308 -14.45 27.29 -31.27
CA GLY A 308 -13.59 28.47 -31.11
C GLY A 308 -13.73 29.24 -29.80
N VAL A 309 -14.88 29.17 -29.12
CA VAL A 309 -15.10 29.80 -27.80
C VAL A 309 -14.76 28.81 -26.69
N ILE A 310 -13.95 29.24 -25.74
CA ILE A 310 -13.58 28.46 -24.55
C ILE A 310 -14.72 28.53 -23.53
N ASP A 311 -15.25 27.37 -23.13
CA ASP A 311 -16.05 27.27 -21.92
C ASP A 311 -15.11 27.42 -20.70
N ARG A 312 -15.27 28.53 -19.97
CA ARG A 312 -14.47 28.82 -18.78
C ARG A 312 -14.61 27.74 -17.70
N ARG A 313 -15.83 27.27 -17.43
CA ARG A 313 -16.07 26.28 -16.37
C ARG A 313 -15.37 24.98 -16.73
N ALA A 314 -15.52 24.53 -17.98
CA ALA A 314 -14.82 23.37 -18.49
C ALA A 314 -13.30 23.54 -18.42
N TYR A 315 -12.77 24.71 -18.77
CA TYR A 315 -11.35 25.02 -18.72
C TYR A 315 -10.78 24.99 -17.28
N GLU A 316 -11.44 25.64 -16.32
CA GLU A 316 -11.02 25.64 -14.92
C GLU A 316 -10.99 24.21 -14.35
N VAL A 317 -12.03 23.42 -14.60
CA VAL A 317 -12.09 22.00 -14.19
C VAL A 317 -10.97 21.21 -14.87
N ALA A 318 -10.76 21.40 -16.18
CA ALA A 318 -9.71 20.71 -16.93
C ALA A 318 -8.31 21.01 -16.37
N VAL A 319 -8.00 22.26 -16.03
CA VAL A 319 -6.70 22.63 -15.43
C VAL A 319 -6.49 21.90 -14.12
N ILE A 320 -7.47 21.89 -13.22
CA ILE A 320 -7.36 21.21 -11.91
C ILE A 320 -7.22 19.69 -12.06
N VAL A 321 -7.95 19.08 -13.00
CA VAL A 321 -7.85 17.65 -13.28
C VAL A 321 -6.45 17.29 -13.83
N HIS A 322 -5.95 18.02 -14.82
CA HIS A 322 -4.62 17.75 -15.37
C HIS A 322 -3.51 18.07 -14.37
N LEU A 323 -3.69 19.08 -13.51
CA LEU A 323 -2.78 19.37 -12.40
C LEU A 323 -2.69 18.19 -11.44
N ARG A 324 -3.83 17.61 -11.02
CA ARG A 324 -3.84 16.38 -10.20
C ARG A 324 -3.10 15.23 -10.90
N GLU A 325 -3.39 14.98 -12.18
CA GLU A 325 -2.74 13.90 -12.93
C GLU A 325 -1.21 14.09 -13.03
N ARG A 326 -0.75 15.32 -13.24
CA ARG A 326 0.68 15.66 -13.39
C ARG A 326 1.44 15.70 -12.07
N LEU A 327 0.77 16.08 -10.98
CA LEU A 327 1.27 15.93 -9.61
C LEU A 327 1.43 14.45 -9.25
N ALA A 328 0.43 13.63 -9.58
CA ALA A 328 0.49 12.20 -9.32
C ALA A 328 1.66 11.52 -10.06
N SER A 329 2.00 11.97 -11.27
CA SER A 329 3.13 11.42 -12.04
C SER A 329 4.50 12.02 -11.69
N GLY A 330 4.58 13.08 -10.88
CA GLY A 330 5.82 13.79 -10.57
C GLY A 330 6.35 14.69 -11.70
N SER A 331 5.57 14.86 -12.78
CA SER A 331 5.92 15.75 -13.89
C SER A 331 5.65 17.24 -13.59
N VAL A 332 4.79 17.48 -12.61
CA VAL A 332 4.65 18.75 -11.89
C VAL A 332 4.88 18.45 -10.41
N TRP A 333 5.54 19.34 -9.69
CA TRP A 333 5.82 19.19 -8.26
C TRP A 333 5.55 20.48 -7.49
N VAL A 334 5.55 20.39 -6.16
CA VAL A 334 5.27 21.51 -5.26
C VAL A 334 6.47 21.74 -4.33
N ASP A 335 6.93 22.99 -4.26
CA ASP A 335 7.99 23.39 -3.34
C ASP A 335 7.55 23.15 -1.87
N GLY A 336 8.42 22.53 -1.07
CA GLY A 336 8.13 22.16 0.33
C GLY A 336 7.41 20.81 0.51
N SER A 337 7.00 20.14 -0.56
CA SER A 337 6.39 18.80 -0.49
C SER A 337 7.44 17.69 -0.39
N ARG A 338 7.12 16.59 0.30
CA ARG A 338 7.90 15.34 0.27
C ARG A 338 7.28 14.30 -0.65
N ALA A 339 5.95 14.23 -0.70
CA ALA A 339 5.22 13.27 -1.53
C ALA A 339 5.09 13.66 -3.01
N TYR A 340 5.13 14.96 -3.31
CA TYR A 340 4.94 15.53 -4.66
C TYR A 340 6.19 16.28 -5.12
N ARG A 341 7.28 15.54 -5.33
CA ARG A 341 8.57 15.99 -5.92
C ARG A 341 8.75 15.45 -7.35
N THR A 342 9.78 15.95 -8.04
CA THR A 342 10.24 15.36 -9.33
C THR A 342 10.66 13.90 -9.13
N LEU A 343 10.59 13.08 -10.18
CA LEU A 343 10.95 11.65 -10.08
C LEU A 343 12.41 11.47 -9.62
N ASP A 344 13.33 12.27 -10.17
CA ASP A 344 14.77 12.21 -9.84
C ASP A 344 15.06 12.43 -8.34
N ASP A 345 14.25 13.22 -7.63
CA ASP A 345 14.44 13.50 -6.20
C ASP A 345 14.21 12.27 -5.31
N TYR A 346 13.58 11.22 -5.83
CA TYR A 346 13.35 9.95 -5.13
C TYR A 346 14.41 8.89 -5.43
N LEU A 347 15.17 9.07 -6.50
CA LEU A 347 16.11 8.10 -7.00
C LEU A 347 17.50 8.34 -6.41
N LEU A 348 18.35 7.32 -6.50
CA LEU A 348 19.77 7.47 -6.23
C LEU A 348 20.34 8.61 -7.09
N PRO A 349 21.12 9.54 -6.51
CA PRO A 349 21.79 10.57 -7.28
C PRO A 349 22.61 9.93 -8.42
N GLN A 350 22.62 10.57 -9.59
CA GLN A 350 23.25 10.00 -10.78
C GLN A 350 24.70 9.56 -10.55
N ALA A 351 25.48 10.39 -9.84
CA ALA A 351 26.87 10.07 -9.50
C ALA A 351 26.98 8.80 -8.64
N ALA A 352 26.12 8.66 -7.63
CA ALA A 352 26.10 7.48 -6.76
C ALA A 352 25.70 6.22 -7.54
N TYR A 353 24.69 6.33 -8.42
CA TYR A 353 24.29 5.22 -9.30
C TYR A 353 25.44 4.77 -10.21
N THR A 354 26.13 5.72 -10.87
CA THR A 354 27.26 5.40 -11.75
C THR A 354 28.38 4.69 -10.99
N THR A 355 28.78 5.20 -9.81
CA THR A 355 29.77 4.52 -8.96
C THR A 355 29.33 3.10 -8.59
N MET A 356 28.09 2.93 -8.10
CA MET A 356 27.58 1.60 -7.75
C MET A 356 27.53 0.67 -8.96
N ARG A 357 27.21 1.17 -10.15
CA ARG A 357 27.18 0.36 -11.38
C ARG A 357 28.57 -0.13 -11.76
N ASP A 358 29.55 0.76 -11.75
CA ASP A 358 30.91 0.47 -12.19
C ASP A 358 31.62 -0.46 -11.19
N GLU A 359 31.26 -0.40 -9.90
CA GLU A 359 31.72 -1.32 -8.84
C GLU A 359 30.93 -2.64 -8.77
N GLY A 360 29.90 -2.84 -9.62
CA GLY A 360 29.02 -4.01 -9.57
C GLY A 360 28.10 -4.08 -8.34
N GLY A 361 27.97 -2.97 -7.60
CA GLY A 361 27.23 -2.83 -6.35
C GLY A 361 25.76 -2.42 -6.49
N LEU A 362 25.11 -2.61 -7.65
CA LEU A 362 23.69 -2.23 -7.83
C LEU A 362 22.71 -3.04 -6.97
N GLY A 363 23.11 -4.21 -6.49
CA GLY A 363 22.25 -5.10 -5.69
C GLY A 363 21.06 -5.69 -6.49
N LEU A 364 21.17 -5.72 -7.82
CA LEU A 364 20.18 -6.29 -8.74
C LEU A 364 20.59 -7.70 -9.17
N ALA A 365 19.62 -8.52 -9.56
CA ALA A 365 19.84 -9.91 -9.97
C ALA A 365 20.17 -10.08 -11.45
N VAL A 366 20.20 -8.98 -12.21
CA VAL A 366 20.45 -8.96 -13.66
C VAL A 366 21.79 -8.30 -13.98
N SER A 367 22.36 -8.60 -15.13
CA SER A 367 23.54 -7.88 -15.64
C SER A 367 23.25 -6.39 -15.74
N SER A 368 24.24 -5.56 -15.41
CA SER A 368 24.17 -4.12 -15.65
C SER A 368 24.23 -3.79 -17.15
N HIS A 369 24.69 -4.72 -17.98
CA HIS A 369 24.86 -4.54 -19.42
C HIS A 369 23.66 -5.10 -20.20
N PHE A 370 23.04 -4.25 -21.01
CA PHE A 370 21.82 -4.59 -21.75
C PHE A 370 22.00 -5.78 -22.71
N ALA A 371 23.15 -5.85 -23.40
CA ALA A 371 23.43 -6.91 -24.37
C ALA A 371 23.44 -8.30 -23.72
N ASP A 372 24.04 -8.42 -22.53
CA ASP A 372 24.09 -9.67 -21.78
C ASP A 372 22.70 -10.11 -21.33
N TRP A 373 21.93 -9.18 -20.74
CA TRP A 373 20.55 -9.45 -20.34
C TRP A 373 19.71 -9.88 -21.55
N LEU A 374 19.80 -9.18 -22.67
CA LEU A 374 19.02 -9.50 -23.88
C LEU A 374 19.41 -10.87 -24.44
N GLY A 375 20.70 -11.20 -24.47
CA GLY A 375 21.20 -12.49 -24.93
C GLY A 375 20.68 -13.65 -24.07
N GLU A 376 20.79 -13.51 -22.76
CA GLU A 376 20.31 -14.49 -21.78
C GLU A 376 18.79 -14.72 -21.88
N ARG A 377 18.01 -13.62 -21.93
CA ARG A 377 16.55 -13.70 -22.02
C ARG A 377 16.10 -14.27 -23.36
N ARG A 378 16.78 -13.93 -24.46
CA ARG A 378 16.51 -14.52 -25.78
C ARG A 378 16.71 -16.03 -25.77
N ALA A 379 17.84 -16.50 -25.25
CA ALA A 379 18.14 -17.93 -25.17
C ALA A 379 17.09 -18.67 -24.32
N THR A 380 16.74 -18.11 -23.16
CA THR A 380 15.75 -18.70 -22.23
C THR A 380 14.36 -18.80 -22.87
N LEU A 381 13.89 -17.72 -23.50
CA LEU A 381 12.58 -17.66 -24.11
C LEU A 381 12.46 -18.63 -25.29
N VAL A 382 13.47 -18.68 -26.17
CA VAL A 382 13.49 -19.61 -27.31
C VAL A 382 13.44 -21.06 -26.83
N ARG A 383 14.24 -21.39 -25.80
CA ARG A 383 14.26 -22.72 -25.21
C ARG A 383 12.90 -23.12 -24.64
N ARG A 384 12.31 -22.30 -23.76
CA ARG A 384 11.01 -22.61 -23.11
C ARG A 384 9.85 -22.65 -24.11
N MET A 385 9.80 -21.72 -25.06
CA MET A 385 8.79 -21.76 -26.13
C MET A 385 8.90 -23.07 -26.93
N GLY A 386 10.11 -23.51 -27.28
CA GLY A 386 10.34 -24.76 -28.01
C GLY A 386 10.03 -26.03 -27.21
N GLU A 387 10.22 -26.02 -25.89
CA GLU A 387 9.83 -27.12 -25.00
C GLU A 387 8.30 -27.25 -24.91
N VAL A 388 7.60 -26.14 -24.62
CA VAL A 388 6.13 -26.13 -24.49
C VAL A 388 5.45 -26.38 -25.83
N GLU A 389 5.96 -25.84 -26.94
CA GLU A 389 5.44 -26.11 -28.30
C GLU A 389 5.46 -27.62 -28.60
N ARG A 390 6.58 -28.30 -28.34
CA ARG A 390 6.68 -29.76 -28.55
C ARG A 390 5.73 -30.55 -27.64
N ALA A 391 5.60 -30.14 -26.38
CA ALA A 391 4.70 -30.79 -25.44
C ALA A 391 3.23 -30.57 -25.83
N ALA A 392 2.86 -29.37 -26.26
CA ALA A 392 1.52 -29.03 -26.75
C ALA A 392 1.17 -29.81 -28.01
N ALA A 393 2.05 -29.81 -29.01
CA ALA A 393 1.85 -30.52 -30.28
C ALA A 393 1.71 -32.03 -30.11
N THR A 394 2.33 -32.60 -29.07
CA THR A 394 2.26 -34.04 -28.77
C THR A 394 1.21 -34.40 -27.70
N GLY A 395 0.43 -33.44 -27.22
CA GLY A 395 -0.59 -33.66 -26.19
C GLY A 395 -0.03 -34.10 -24.82
N LYS A 396 1.24 -33.78 -24.53
CA LYS A 396 1.94 -34.18 -23.30
C LYS A 396 1.85 -33.16 -22.16
N LEU A 397 1.20 -32.02 -22.39
CA LEU A 397 0.94 -31.06 -21.31
C LEU A 397 -0.11 -31.63 -20.35
N VAL A 398 0.30 -31.86 -19.10
CA VAL A 398 -0.57 -32.42 -18.07
C VAL A 398 -1.63 -31.39 -17.68
N ASP A 399 -2.91 -31.79 -17.68
CA ASP A 399 -4.08 -30.95 -17.36
C ASP A 399 -4.27 -29.71 -18.25
N VAL A 400 -3.58 -29.63 -19.40
CA VAL A 400 -3.62 -28.47 -20.30
C VAL A 400 -3.83 -28.92 -21.73
N VAL A 401 -4.79 -28.32 -22.42
CA VAL A 401 -5.07 -28.56 -23.84
C VAL A 401 -5.08 -27.24 -24.60
N ILE A 402 -4.41 -27.22 -25.75
CA ILE A 402 -4.41 -26.10 -26.69
C ILE A 402 -5.03 -26.59 -28.00
N ALA A 403 -6.24 -26.15 -28.32
CA ALA A 403 -6.97 -26.58 -29.51
C ALA A 403 -7.74 -25.40 -30.13
N GLY A 404 -7.69 -25.26 -31.46
CA GLY A 404 -8.44 -24.19 -32.16
C GLY A 404 -8.07 -22.76 -31.76
N GLY A 405 -6.92 -22.55 -31.12
CA GLY A 405 -6.51 -21.25 -30.55
C GLY A 405 -7.07 -20.96 -29.15
N GLU A 406 -7.78 -21.91 -28.55
CA GLU A 406 -8.25 -21.84 -27.16
C GLU A 406 -7.33 -22.63 -26.23
N LEU A 407 -7.10 -22.07 -25.05
CA LEU A 407 -6.31 -22.66 -23.97
C LEU A 407 -7.26 -23.13 -22.86
N ILE A 408 -7.26 -24.43 -22.59
CA ILE A 408 -8.06 -25.06 -21.53
C ILE A 408 -7.12 -25.62 -20.47
N VAL A 409 -7.30 -25.22 -19.22
CA VAL A 409 -6.57 -25.75 -18.06
C VAL A 409 -7.55 -26.42 -17.12
N SER A 410 -7.39 -27.72 -16.90
CA SER A 410 -8.25 -28.47 -15.97
C SER A 410 -7.97 -28.08 -14.51
N PRO A 411 -9.00 -27.97 -13.66
CA PRO A 411 -8.81 -27.70 -12.24
C PRO A 411 -7.96 -28.77 -11.56
N LEU A 412 -7.01 -28.35 -10.73
CA LEU A 412 -6.26 -29.26 -9.88
C LEU A 412 -7.21 -29.95 -8.89
N ARG A 413 -7.12 -31.28 -8.77
CA ARG A 413 -7.86 -32.03 -7.74
C ARG A 413 -7.37 -31.61 -6.36
N ARG A 414 -8.30 -31.24 -5.46
CA ARG A 414 -7.99 -30.96 -4.06
C ARG A 414 -7.57 -32.28 -3.39
N ALA A 415 -6.33 -32.35 -2.90
CA ALA A 415 -5.87 -33.44 -2.06
C ALA A 415 -5.53 -32.86 -0.68
N VAL A 416 -6.54 -32.54 0.12
CA VAL A 416 -6.37 -32.52 1.58
C VAL A 416 -6.86 -33.89 2.03
N PRO A 417 -5.99 -34.80 2.49
CA PRO A 417 -6.45 -36.09 2.98
C PRO A 417 -7.34 -35.86 4.21
N ASP A 418 -8.51 -36.50 4.30
CA ASP A 418 -9.39 -36.43 5.49
C ASP A 418 -8.63 -36.74 6.79
N LYS A 419 -7.64 -37.64 6.69
CA LYS A 419 -6.68 -38.00 7.76
C LYS A 419 -5.87 -36.81 8.32
N GLY A 420 -5.62 -35.78 7.51
CA GLY A 420 -4.90 -34.57 7.94
C GLY A 420 -5.72 -33.72 8.92
N GLU A 421 -7.02 -33.55 8.65
CA GLU A 421 -7.93 -32.83 9.55
C GLU A 421 -8.20 -33.63 10.85
N GLU A 422 -8.26 -34.96 10.76
CA GLU A 422 -8.30 -35.83 11.95
C GLU A 422 -7.05 -35.66 12.83
N LEU A 423 -5.85 -35.66 12.22
CA LEU A 423 -4.60 -35.46 12.93
C LEU A 423 -4.54 -34.07 13.59
N LYS A 424 -4.95 -33.03 12.85
CA LYS A 424 -5.06 -31.66 13.37
C LYS A 424 -5.95 -31.62 14.62
N THR A 425 -7.15 -32.22 14.55
CA THR A 425 -8.08 -32.28 15.67
C THR A 425 -7.45 -32.97 16.90
N LYS A 426 -6.77 -34.11 16.69
CA LYS A 426 -6.06 -34.84 17.75
C LYS A 426 -4.95 -34.00 18.39
N LEU A 427 -4.14 -33.32 17.59
CA LEU A 427 -3.03 -32.49 18.08
C LEU A 427 -3.54 -31.28 18.86
N TYR A 428 -4.49 -30.52 18.31
CA TYR A 428 -5.05 -29.34 18.99
C TYR A 428 -5.80 -29.69 20.28
N ALA A 429 -6.37 -30.89 20.39
CA ALA A 429 -6.96 -31.36 21.64
C ALA A 429 -5.93 -31.55 22.78
N LEU A 430 -4.64 -31.73 22.46
CA LEU A 430 -3.55 -31.85 23.43
C LEU A 430 -3.00 -30.50 23.88
N LEU A 431 -3.21 -29.43 23.11
CA LEU A 431 -2.64 -28.11 23.39
C LEU A 431 -3.24 -27.54 24.69
N PRO A 432 -2.42 -26.91 25.56
CA PRO A 432 -2.93 -26.28 26.77
C PRO A 432 -3.88 -25.14 26.43
N ARG A 433 -4.92 -24.94 27.25
CA ARG A 433 -5.72 -23.72 27.17
C ARG A 433 -4.93 -22.55 27.74
N VAL A 434 -4.95 -21.40 27.07
CA VAL A 434 -4.13 -20.24 27.45
C VAL A 434 -4.88 -18.94 27.21
N ARG A 435 -4.69 -17.92 28.04
CA ARG A 435 -5.19 -16.56 27.75
C ARG A 435 -4.22 -15.86 26.81
N VAL A 436 -4.72 -14.97 25.96
CA VAL A 436 -3.85 -14.22 25.04
C VAL A 436 -2.78 -13.39 25.76
N THR A 437 -3.05 -12.94 26.99
CA THR A 437 -2.08 -12.22 27.84
C THR A 437 -0.87 -13.08 28.21
N ASP A 438 -1.11 -14.33 28.62
CA ASP A 438 -0.07 -15.28 29.00
C ASP A 438 0.72 -15.72 27.75
N LEU A 439 0.02 -15.97 26.64
CA LEU A 439 0.63 -16.30 25.35
C LEU A 439 1.63 -15.24 24.90
N LEU A 440 1.25 -13.95 24.97
CA LEU A 440 2.14 -12.87 24.54
C LEU A 440 3.40 -12.76 25.41
N VAL A 441 3.29 -13.03 26.71
CA VAL A 441 4.46 -13.02 27.61
C VAL A 441 5.39 -14.20 27.34
N GLU A 442 4.83 -15.39 27.11
CA GLU A 442 5.63 -16.56 26.72
C GLU A 442 6.36 -16.31 25.40
N VAL A 443 5.65 -15.80 24.39
CA VAL A 443 6.25 -15.48 23.09
C VAL A 443 7.31 -14.37 23.20
N ALA A 444 7.09 -13.36 24.05
CA ALA A 444 8.09 -12.33 24.31
C ALA A 444 9.36 -12.90 24.94
N ALA A 445 9.21 -13.87 25.86
CA ALA A 445 10.35 -14.54 26.47
C ALA A 445 11.12 -15.42 25.48
N TRP A 446 10.45 -16.05 24.52
CA TRP A 446 11.10 -16.90 23.52
C TRP A 446 11.77 -16.14 22.38
N SER A 447 11.13 -15.08 21.90
CA SER A 447 11.57 -14.35 20.71
C SER A 447 12.28 -13.02 21.00
N GLY A 448 12.13 -12.47 22.21
CA GLY A 448 12.64 -11.14 22.55
C GLY A 448 11.87 -9.98 21.89
N PHE A 449 10.72 -10.21 21.26
CA PHE A 449 10.05 -9.18 20.45
C PHE A 449 9.72 -7.89 21.23
N ALA A 450 9.51 -7.99 22.54
CA ALA A 450 9.20 -6.85 23.39
C ALA A 450 10.35 -5.82 23.42
N ASP A 451 11.60 -6.27 23.24
CA ASP A 451 12.79 -5.41 23.23
C ASP A 451 12.85 -4.52 21.99
N GLY A 452 12.18 -4.90 20.90
CA GLY A 452 12.03 -4.09 19.69
C GLY A 452 11.22 -2.80 19.91
N PHE A 453 10.40 -2.73 20.96
CA PHE A 453 9.62 -1.54 21.32
C PHE A 453 10.45 -0.53 22.11
N VAL A 454 11.44 0.06 21.44
CA VAL A 454 12.37 1.02 22.03
C VAL A 454 11.77 2.42 22.20
N HIS A 455 12.22 3.16 23.22
CA HIS A 455 11.81 4.52 23.49
C HIS A 455 12.34 5.48 22.42
N ALA A 456 11.47 6.30 21.81
CA ALA A 456 11.78 7.17 20.65
C ALA A 456 13.02 8.09 20.82
N ARG A 457 13.34 8.45 22.07
CA ARG A 457 14.51 9.27 22.44
C ARG A 457 15.75 8.49 22.88
N SER A 458 15.63 7.59 23.85
CA SER A 458 16.78 6.95 24.49
C SER A 458 17.25 5.72 23.72
N GLY A 459 16.34 5.05 23.02
CA GLY A 459 16.57 3.75 22.39
C GLY A 459 16.45 2.56 23.36
N GLU A 460 16.01 2.79 24.60
CA GLU A 460 15.86 1.73 25.60
C GLU A 460 14.52 0.99 25.42
N PRO A 461 14.45 -0.33 25.67
CA PRO A 461 13.21 -1.09 25.70
C PRO A 461 12.16 -0.52 26.67
N ALA A 462 10.90 -0.91 26.48
CA ALA A 462 9.81 -0.53 27.40
C ALA A 462 9.98 -1.20 28.77
N ALA A 463 10.14 -0.40 29.83
CA ALA A 463 10.23 -0.92 31.19
C ALA A 463 8.88 -1.47 31.72
N ASP A 464 7.77 -0.91 31.27
CA ASP A 464 6.41 -1.32 31.66
C ASP A 464 5.84 -2.31 30.63
N LEU A 465 6.22 -3.58 30.75
CA LEU A 465 5.82 -4.63 29.81
C LEU A 465 4.29 -4.82 29.77
N ALA A 466 3.61 -4.70 30.92
CA ALA A 466 2.16 -4.83 31.00
C ALA A 466 1.46 -3.74 30.17
N ALA A 467 1.89 -2.49 30.29
CA ALA A 467 1.33 -1.40 29.49
C ALA A 467 1.66 -1.56 27.99
N LEU A 468 2.84 -2.06 27.65
CA LEU A 468 3.21 -2.33 26.26
C LEU A 468 2.29 -3.41 25.65
N MET A 469 2.17 -4.55 26.32
CA MET A 469 1.33 -5.66 25.82
C MET A 469 -0.14 -5.28 25.77
N GLY A 470 -0.62 -4.49 26.74
CA GLY A 470 -1.96 -3.90 26.71
C GLY A 470 -2.17 -3.00 25.49
N ALA A 471 -1.19 -2.16 25.14
CA ALA A 471 -1.27 -1.31 23.95
C ALA A 471 -1.30 -2.14 22.65
N ILE A 472 -0.45 -3.16 22.55
CA ILE A 472 -0.40 -4.09 21.41
C ILE A 472 -1.75 -4.81 21.24
N LEU A 473 -2.31 -5.36 22.32
CA LEU A 473 -3.62 -6.01 22.28
C LEU A 473 -4.75 -5.03 21.94
N ALA A 474 -4.67 -3.79 22.40
CA ALA A 474 -5.68 -2.77 22.10
C ALA A 474 -5.73 -2.43 20.61
N ASP A 475 -4.58 -2.47 19.93
CA ASP A 475 -4.47 -2.34 18.48
C ASP A 475 -4.96 -3.60 17.77
N ALA A 476 -4.44 -4.77 18.16
CA ALA A 476 -4.74 -6.06 17.54
C ALA A 476 -6.23 -6.44 17.59
N THR A 477 -6.89 -6.19 18.72
CA THR A 477 -8.29 -6.57 18.94
C THR A 477 -9.29 -5.51 18.48
N ASN A 478 -8.83 -4.39 17.92
CA ASN A 478 -9.64 -3.21 17.57
C ASN A 478 -10.34 -2.52 18.77
N LEU A 479 -9.90 -2.77 20.01
CA LEU A 479 -10.53 -2.23 21.22
C LEU A 479 -10.20 -0.74 21.42
N GLY A 480 -8.92 -0.40 21.29
CA GLY A 480 -8.35 0.91 21.59
C GLY A 480 -8.01 1.11 23.08
N LEU A 481 -7.08 2.03 23.36
CA LEU A 481 -6.43 2.18 24.67
C LEU A 481 -7.40 2.51 25.82
N GLY A 482 -8.45 3.29 25.57
CA GLY A 482 -9.44 3.68 26.58
C GLY A 482 -10.16 2.47 27.18
N ARG A 483 -10.82 1.69 26.31
CA ARG A 483 -11.51 0.48 26.75
C ARG A 483 -10.54 -0.61 27.22
N MET A 484 -9.33 -0.67 26.66
CA MET A 484 -8.31 -1.59 27.16
C MET A 484 -7.96 -1.29 28.63
N ALA A 485 -7.88 -0.02 29.04
CA ALA A 485 -7.66 0.33 30.44
C ALA A 485 -8.81 -0.14 31.33
N GLU A 486 -10.06 0.00 30.88
CA GLU A 486 -11.25 -0.44 31.61
C GLU A 486 -11.34 -1.98 31.72
N SER A 487 -10.90 -2.70 30.69
CA SER A 487 -10.91 -4.17 30.64
C SER A 487 -9.63 -4.82 31.20
N SER A 488 -8.67 -4.03 31.70
CA SER A 488 -7.40 -4.54 32.23
C SER A 488 -7.30 -4.28 33.72
N ARG A 489 -6.97 -5.31 34.50
CA ARG A 489 -6.68 -5.13 35.92
C ARG A 489 -5.30 -4.46 36.08
N GLY A 490 -5.26 -3.30 36.73
CA GLY A 490 -4.00 -2.62 37.08
C GLY A 490 -3.37 -1.76 35.98
N LEU A 491 -4.00 -1.60 34.81
CA LEU A 491 -3.56 -0.64 33.77
C LEU A 491 -4.45 0.59 33.77
N THR A 492 -3.83 1.77 33.62
CA THR A 492 -4.56 3.04 33.47
C THR A 492 -4.38 3.58 32.06
N LEU A 493 -5.35 4.36 31.58
CA LEU A 493 -5.27 5.01 30.27
C LEU A 493 -4.01 5.87 30.13
N ALA A 494 -3.59 6.56 31.20
CA ALA A 494 -2.39 7.38 31.20
C ALA A 494 -1.12 6.55 30.94
N ARG A 495 -1.00 5.37 31.59
CA ARG A 495 0.14 4.46 31.40
C ARG A 495 0.17 3.86 29.99
N LEU A 496 -0.99 3.40 29.50
CA LEU A 496 -1.13 2.87 28.14
C LEU A 496 -0.77 3.91 27.09
N ARG A 497 -1.32 5.13 27.23
CA ARG A 497 -1.08 6.23 26.29
C ARG A 497 0.38 6.65 26.29
N TRP A 498 1.01 6.77 27.46
CA TRP A 498 2.44 7.10 27.54
C TRP A 498 3.31 6.05 26.86
N THR A 499 3.03 4.77 27.11
CA THR A 499 3.78 3.66 26.49
C THR A 499 3.58 3.65 24.99
N ALA A 500 2.33 3.77 24.51
CA ALA A 500 2.02 3.82 23.08
C ALA A 500 2.74 5.01 22.39
N GLU A 501 2.64 6.22 22.93
CA GLU A 501 3.25 7.42 22.32
C GLU A 501 4.78 7.34 22.21
N TRP A 502 5.47 6.67 23.15
CA TRP A 502 6.93 6.66 23.21
C TRP A 502 7.59 5.39 22.71
N HIS A 503 6.87 4.27 22.69
CA HIS A 503 7.41 2.97 22.33
C HIS A 503 6.74 2.34 21.12
N VAL A 504 5.48 2.66 20.81
CA VAL A 504 4.74 2.04 19.69
C VAL A 504 4.78 2.92 18.45
N ARG A 505 5.36 2.40 17.35
CA ARG A 505 5.47 3.00 16.03
C ARG A 505 5.52 1.93 14.95
N ASP A 506 5.35 2.33 13.68
CA ASP A 506 5.51 1.44 12.53
C ASP A 506 6.87 0.68 12.57
N GLU A 507 7.98 1.35 12.87
CA GLU A 507 9.31 0.69 12.87
C GLU A 507 9.50 -0.28 14.04
N THR A 508 8.96 0.03 15.22
CA THR A 508 9.07 -0.88 16.37
C THR A 508 8.18 -2.11 16.21
N TYR A 509 7.02 -1.95 15.57
CA TYR A 509 6.19 -3.08 15.19
C TYR A 509 6.90 -3.96 14.17
N LEU A 510 7.56 -3.37 13.17
CA LEU A 510 8.32 -4.11 12.17
C LEU A 510 9.46 -4.92 12.80
N SER A 511 10.24 -4.28 13.68
CA SER A 511 11.35 -4.92 14.41
C SER A 511 10.88 -6.04 15.35
N ALA A 512 9.79 -5.80 16.10
CA ALA A 512 9.18 -6.82 16.95
C ALA A 512 8.62 -8.00 16.12
N LEU A 513 7.98 -7.71 14.99
CA LEU A 513 7.46 -8.75 14.08
C LEU A 513 8.60 -9.60 13.53
N ALA A 514 9.71 -8.98 13.13
CA ALA A 514 10.91 -9.69 12.67
C ALA A 514 11.41 -10.69 13.71
N SER A 515 11.50 -10.27 14.99
CA SER A 515 11.95 -11.15 16.08
C SER A 515 11.08 -12.41 16.23
N ILE A 516 9.75 -12.27 16.11
CA ILE A 516 8.82 -13.43 16.15
C ILE A 516 8.97 -14.29 14.89
N VAL A 517 9.08 -13.66 13.73
CA VAL A 517 9.25 -14.34 12.45
C VAL A 517 10.53 -15.17 12.43
N ASP A 518 11.65 -14.63 12.91
CA ASP A 518 12.94 -15.30 12.95
C ASP A 518 12.91 -16.48 13.92
N ALA A 519 12.33 -16.28 15.12
CA ALA A 519 12.13 -17.36 16.09
C ALA A 519 11.26 -18.49 15.52
N HIS A 520 10.18 -18.17 14.80
CA HIS A 520 9.32 -19.17 14.18
C HIS A 520 10.01 -19.85 13.00
N ASN A 521 10.75 -19.11 12.19
CA ASN A 521 11.48 -19.63 11.05
C ASN A 521 12.63 -20.56 11.47
N ALA A 522 13.27 -20.30 12.61
CA ALA A 522 14.29 -21.17 13.17
C ALA A 522 13.71 -22.48 13.77
N HIS A 523 12.42 -22.51 14.08
CA HIS A 523 11.79 -23.64 14.76
C HIS A 523 11.75 -24.91 13.88
N PRO A 524 12.19 -26.10 14.36
CA PRO A 524 12.32 -27.31 13.53
C PRO A 524 11.02 -27.74 12.85
N LEU A 525 9.88 -27.73 13.56
CA LEU A 525 8.58 -28.10 12.99
C LEU A 525 8.18 -27.21 11.79
N GLY A 526 8.66 -25.96 11.74
CA GLY A 526 8.42 -25.03 10.64
C GLY A 526 8.81 -25.60 9.27
N ARG A 527 9.86 -26.43 9.22
CA ARG A 527 10.41 -27.03 8.00
C ARG A 527 9.45 -28.02 7.34
N VAL A 528 8.51 -28.60 8.11
CA VAL A 528 7.50 -29.53 7.60
C VAL A 528 6.47 -28.82 6.71
N TRP A 529 6.20 -27.53 6.96
CA TRP A 529 5.24 -26.75 6.16
C TRP A 529 5.83 -26.12 4.91
N GLY A 530 7.13 -25.83 4.91
CA GLY A 530 7.79 -25.12 3.82
C GLY A 530 9.27 -24.81 4.07
N SER A 531 9.96 -24.38 3.02
CA SER A 531 11.39 -24.05 3.08
C SER A 531 11.66 -22.72 3.78
N GLY A 532 10.65 -21.84 3.89
CA GLY A 532 10.83 -20.46 4.34
C GLY A 532 11.23 -19.49 3.22
N GLU A 533 11.43 -20.00 1.99
CA GLU A 533 11.84 -19.19 0.83
C GLU A 533 10.65 -18.79 -0.07
N LEU A 534 9.44 -19.30 0.21
CA LEU A 534 8.23 -18.95 -0.52
C LEU A 534 7.34 -18.07 0.35
N SER A 535 6.62 -17.14 -0.29
CA SER A 535 5.59 -16.35 0.38
C SER A 535 4.41 -16.05 -0.53
N SER A 536 3.31 -15.60 0.07
CA SER A 536 2.18 -15.01 -0.63
C SER A 536 1.77 -13.68 -0.01
N SER A 537 1.01 -12.88 -0.75
CA SER A 537 0.37 -11.69 -0.19
C SER A 537 -1.05 -11.52 -0.71
N ASP A 538 -1.92 -11.03 0.17
CA ASP A 538 -3.34 -10.83 -0.09
C ASP A 538 -3.90 -9.64 0.71
N GLY A 539 -4.91 -8.99 0.14
CA GLY A 539 -5.62 -7.86 0.73
C GLY A 539 -6.87 -8.29 1.49
N GLN A 540 -6.84 -8.18 2.83
CA GLN A 540 -8.02 -8.43 3.64
C GLN A 540 -8.85 -7.15 3.83
N PHE A 541 -10.11 -7.16 3.40
CA PHE A 541 -11.01 -6.01 3.51
C PHE A 541 -11.60 -5.86 4.91
N PHE A 542 -11.45 -4.67 5.48
CA PHE A 542 -12.07 -4.25 6.74
C PHE A 542 -12.99 -3.06 6.48
N ARG A 543 -14.25 -3.20 6.88
CA ARG A 543 -15.28 -2.15 6.73
C ARG A 543 -14.88 -0.92 7.54
N ALA A 544 -15.14 0.26 7.01
CA ALA A 544 -14.96 1.51 7.76
C ALA A 544 -16.31 1.94 8.34
N GLY A 545 -16.34 2.21 9.64
CA GLY A 545 -17.57 2.60 10.35
C GLY A 545 -17.47 3.99 10.97
N GLY A 546 -18.62 4.68 11.10
CA GLY A 546 -18.74 5.96 11.78
C GLY A 546 -17.75 7.01 11.27
N ARG A 547 -16.83 7.48 12.12
CA ARG A 547 -15.86 8.53 11.76
C ARG A 547 -14.83 8.09 10.72
N GLY A 548 -14.62 6.78 10.52
CA GLY A 548 -13.72 6.23 9.51
C GLY A 548 -14.33 6.23 8.09
N GLU A 549 -15.65 6.27 7.99
CA GLU A 549 -16.41 6.17 6.74
C GLU A 549 -16.10 7.33 5.78
N ALA A 550 -16.01 8.55 6.31
CA ALA A 550 -15.75 9.77 5.52
C ALA A 550 -14.39 9.77 4.79
N ARG A 551 -13.49 8.86 5.16
CA ARG A 551 -12.13 8.74 4.60
C ARG A 551 -12.00 7.53 3.68
N ALA A 552 -12.73 6.47 3.97
CA ALA A 552 -12.55 5.18 3.34
C ALA A 552 -13.07 5.19 1.90
N ASP A 553 -12.36 4.50 1.02
CA ASP A 553 -12.77 4.36 -0.36
C ASP A 553 -13.72 3.17 -0.50
N VAL A 554 -14.64 3.27 -1.45
CA VAL A 554 -15.51 2.17 -1.86
C VAL A 554 -14.79 1.39 -2.96
N ASN A 555 -14.79 0.07 -2.86
CA ASN A 555 -14.35 -0.81 -3.93
C ASN A 555 -15.50 -1.75 -4.30
N ALA A 556 -15.95 -1.67 -5.55
CA ALA A 556 -17.04 -2.48 -6.08
C ALA A 556 -16.81 -4.00 -5.92
N ARG A 557 -15.55 -4.47 -5.87
CA ARG A 557 -15.19 -5.87 -5.57
C ARG A 557 -15.71 -6.33 -4.21
N TYR A 558 -15.76 -5.43 -3.23
CA TYR A 558 -16.16 -5.71 -1.85
C TYR A 558 -17.53 -5.11 -1.48
N GLY A 559 -18.28 -4.62 -2.49
CA GLY A 559 -19.61 -4.04 -2.33
C GLY A 559 -19.63 -2.52 -2.36
N SER A 560 -20.71 -1.93 -1.83
CA SER A 560 -20.94 -0.48 -1.77
C SER A 560 -20.44 0.16 -0.48
N GLU A 561 -20.04 -0.65 0.50
CA GLU A 561 -19.56 -0.18 1.79
C GLU A 561 -18.10 0.29 1.70
N PRO A 562 -17.76 1.45 2.28
CA PRO A 562 -16.40 1.95 2.28
C PRO A 562 -15.54 1.15 3.27
N GLY A 563 -14.26 0.97 2.93
CA GLY A 563 -13.33 0.28 3.82
C GLY A 563 -11.87 0.52 3.48
N VAL A 564 -11.01 -0.27 4.10
CA VAL A 564 -9.57 -0.32 3.81
C VAL A 564 -9.13 -1.78 3.69
N LEU A 565 -8.02 -1.99 3.00
CA LEU A 565 -7.40 -3.30 2.86
C LEU A 565 -6.16 -3.37 3.75
N PHE A 566 -6.06 -4.41 4.55
CA PHE A 566 -4.81 -4.79 5.20
C PHE A 566 -4.11 -5.79 4.29
N TYR A 567 -3.13 -5.29 3.54
CA TYR A 567 -2.34 -6.09 2.61
C TYR A 567 -1.19 -6.75 3.37
N THR A 568 -1.23 -8.07 3.50
CA THR A 568 -0.32 -8.81 4.40
C THR A 568 0.46 -9.87 3.63
N HIS A 569 1.76 -9.94 3.89
CA HIS A 569 2.65 -10.96 3.36
C HIS A 569 2.81 -12.10 4.36
N VAL A 570 2.67 -13.33 3.88
CA VAL A 570 2.69 -14.56 4.68
C VAL A 570 3.68 -15.54 4.08
N THR A 571 4.54 -16.11 4.91
CA THR A 571 5.49 -17.17 4.51
C THR A 571 4.77 -18.50 4.23
N ASP A 572 5.43 -19.40 3.53
CA ASP A 572 5.03 -20.81 3.44
C ASP A 572 5.06 -21.54 4.81
N ARG A 573 5.56 -20.90 5.87
CA ARG A 573 5.48 -21.39 7.26
C ARG A 573 4.34 -20.77 8.07
N PHE A 574 3.34 -20.19 7.40
CA PHE A 574 2.14 -19.58 8.00
C PHE A 574 2.35 -18.29 8.82
N THR A 575 3.60 -17.82 8.97
CA THR A 575 3.89 -16.57 9.67
C THR A 575 3.67 -15.38 8.76
N PRO A 576 2.88 -14.37 9.17
CA PRO A 576 2.92 -13.09 8.50
C PRO A 576 4.21 -12.34 8.86
N PHE A 577 4.82 -11.64 7.90
CA PHE A 577 6.10 -10.94 8.11
C PHE A 577 6.09 -9.46 7.70
N HIS A 578 5.03 -9.02 7.02
CA HIS A 578 4.85 -7.62 6.66
C HIS A 578 3.36 -7.32 6.47
N THR A 579 2.92 -6.10 6.80
CA THR A 579 1.56 -5.64 6.55
C THR A 579 1.53 -4.17 6.18
N LYS A 580 0.56 -3.77 5.35
CA LYS A 580 0.36 -2.37 4.95
C LYS A 580 -1.12 -2.06 4.77
N VAL A 581 -1.55 -0.91 5.30
CA VAL A 581 -2.88 -0.38 5.05
C VAL A 581 -2.91 0.30 3.69
N ILE A 582 -3.77 -0.18 2.80
CA ILE A 582 -3.99 0.39 1.47
C ILE A 582 -5.46 0.78 1.30
N ALA A 583 -5.72 1.79 0.47
CA ALA A 583 -7.08 2.19 0.16
C ALA A 583 -7.81 1.04 -0.53
N ALA A 584 -9.11 0.85 -0.26
CA ALA A 584 -9.85 -0.28 -0.81
C ALA A 584 -9.82 -0.34 -2.34
N ASN A 585 -9.76 0.81 -3.02
CA ASN A 585 -9.71 0.92 -4.48
C ASN A 585 -8.29 0.93 -5.08
N ALA A 586 -7.25 0.84 -4.25
CA ALA A 586 -5.87 0.81 -4.73
C ALA A 586 -5.53 -0.56 -5.32
N GLY A 587 -4.71 -0.58 -6.37
CA GLY A 587 -4.20 -1.83 -6.93
C GLY A 587 -3.16 -2.46 -6.01
N GLU A 588 -3.42 -3.69 -5.55
CA GLU A 588 -2.53 -4.48 -4.68
C GLU A 588 -1.16 -4.73 -5.30
N ALA A 589 -1.10 -4.87 -6.64
CA ALA A 589 0.12 -5.10 -7.41
C ALA A 589 1.28 -4.17 -7.03
N ALA A 590 0.97 -2.90 -6.72
CA ALA A 590 1.99 -1.91 -6.36
C ALA A 590 2.72 -2.25 -5.04
N HIS A 591 2.08 -3.00 -4.14
CA HIS A 591 2.54 -3.26 -2.77
C HIS A 591 3.23 -4.60 -2.58
N VAL A 592 3.26 -5.46 -3.60
CA VAL A 592 3.93 -6.78 -3.58
C VAL A 592 5.39 -6.63 -3.17
N ILE A 593 6.12 -5.78 -3.89
CA ILE A 593 7.57 -5.60 -3.71
C ILE A 593 7.89 -4.89 -2.39
N ASP A 594 7.00 -4.01 -1.93
CA ASP A 594 7.21 -3.31 -0.65
C ASP A 594 7.40 -4.31 0.49
N GLY A 595 6.55 -5.32 0.60
CA GLY A 595 6.66 -6.30 1.68
C GLY A 595 7.80 -7.28 1.52
N LEU A 596 8.26 -7.53 0.28
CA LEU A 596 9.43 -8.38 0.01
C LEU A 596 10.76 -7.71 0.34
N LEU A 597 10.80 -6.37 0.33
CA LEU A 597 12.03 -5.61 0.60
C LEU A 597 12.05 -4.93 1.97
N ASN A 598 10.88 -4.55 2.50
CA ASN A 598 10.79 -3.75 3.72
C ASN A 598 10.33 -4.60 4.91
N HIS A 599 11.04 -5.72 5.16
CA HIS A 599 10.93 -6.49 6.40
C HIS A 599 12.30 -6.53 7.10
N GLU A 600 12.31 -6.53 8.44
CA GLU A 600 13.56 -6.57 9.22
C GLU A 600 14.00 -8.00 9.59
N SER A 601 13.25 -9.03 9.17
CA SER A 601 13.56 -10.43 9.47
C SER A 601 14.69 -10.99 8.60
N GLU A 602 15.29 -12.09 9.06
CA GLU A 602 16.33 -12.87 8.36
C GLU A 602 15.78 -13.71 7.19
N LEU A 603 14.51 -13.53 6.81
CA LEU A 603 13.89 -14.26 5.72
C LEU A 603 14.57 -13.96 4.38
N VAL A 604 14.80 -15.02 3.59
CA VAL A 604 15.28 -14.91 2.21
C VAL A 604 14.20 -15.45 1.28
N ILE A 605 13.26 -14.59 0.91
CA ILE A 605 12.19 -14.95 -0.02
C ILE A 605 12.73 -14.99 -1.45
N ARG A 606 12.55 -16.14 -2.12
CA ARG A 606 12.91 -16.34 -3.53
C ARG A 606 11.71 -16.34 -4.45
N GLU A 607 10.58 -16.90 -4.00
CA GLU A 607 9.36 -17.00 -4.81
C GLU A 607 8.17 -16.36 -4.06
N HIS A 608 7.36 -15.58 -4.79
CA HIS A 608 6.23 -14.88 -4.21
C HIS A 608 4.96 -15.03 -5.06
N ALA A 609 3.86 -15.41 -4.42
CA ALA A 609 2.56 -15.60 -5.04
C ALA A 609 1.53 -14.52 -4.66
N THR A 610 0.66 -14.17 -5.59
CA THR A 610 -0.48 -13.25 -5.36
C THR A 610 -1.72 -13.75 -6.10
N ASP A 611 -2.90 -13.24 -5.76
CA ASP A 611 -4.10 -13.43 -6.59
C ASP A 611 -4.00 -12.61 -7.90
N THR A 612 -4.95 -12.84 -8.82
CA THR A 612 -4.92 -12.30 -10.20
C THR A 612 -4.83 -10.78 -10.27
N ALA A 613 -5.38 -10.06 -9.28
CA ALA A 613 -5.30 -8.60 -9.21
C ALA A 613 -3.86 -8.07 -9.09
N GLY A 614 -2.92 -8.89 -8.59
CA GLY A 614 -1.49 -8.58 -8.51
C GLY A 614 -0.71 -8.78 -9.80
N ALA A 615 -1.27 -9.47 -10.81
CA ALA A 615 -0.58 -9.90 -12.03
C ALA A 615 -0.46 -8.79 -13.08
N VAL A 616 0.38 -7.78 -12.80
CA VAL A 616 0.67 -6.64 -13.69
C VAL A 616 2.09 -6.76 -14.26
N ASP A 617 2.26 -6.48 -15.56
CA ASP A 617 3.57 -6.56 -16.25
C ASP A 617 4.69 -5.82 -15.49
N HIS A 618 4.44 -4.62 -14.96
CA HIS A 618 5.46 -3.86 -14.21
C HIS A 618 5.96 -4.60 -12.95
N VAL A 619 5.12 -5.40 -12.30
CA VAL A 619 5.51 -6.19 -11.12
C VAL A 619 6.40 -7.36 -11.54
N PHE A 620 6.06 -8.06 -12.63
CA PHE A 620 6.95 -9.06 -13.23
C PHE A 620 8.33 -8.47 -13.55
N GLY A 621 8.35 -7.29 -14.18
CA GLY A 621 9.60 -6.60 -14.51
C GLY A 621 10.45 -6.29 -13.28
N PHE A 622 9.85 -5.72 -12.23
CA PHE A 622 10.58 -5.43 -11.00
C PHE A 622 11.04 -6.67 -10.26
N CYS A 623 10.19 -7.69 -10.12
CA CYS A 623 10.56 -8.95 -9.48
C CYS A 623 11.79 -9.55 -10.16
N HIS A 624 11.82 -9.59 -11.50
CA HIS A 624 12.99 -10.05 -12.26
C HIS A 624 14.26 -9.24 -11.95
N LEU A 625 14.18 -7.90 -12.03
CA LEU A 625 15.33 -7.02 -11.73
C LEU A 625 15.85 -7.20 -10.30
N LEU A 626 14.96 -7.45 -9.34
CA LEU A 626 15.26 -7.58 -7.91
C LEU A 626 15.61 -9.01 -7.47
N GLY A 627 15.45 -10.01 -8.36
CA GLY A 627 15.79 -11.41 -8.10
C GLY A 627 14.69 -12.25 -7.48
N PHE A 628 13.43 -11.82 -7.56
CA PHE A 628 12.27 -12.58 -7.10
C PHE A 628 11.60 -13.33 -8.25
N ARG A 629 11.27 -14.60 -8.05
CA ARG A 629 10.37 -15.34 -8.92
C ARG A 629 8.93 -14.97 -8.57
N PHE A 630 8.24 -14.28 -9.48
CA PHE A 630 6.85 -13.91 -9.28
C PHE A 630 5.93 -14.99 -9.82
N ALA A 631 5.10 -15.57 -8.95
CA ALA A 631 4.22 -16.69 -9.26
C ALA A 631 2.74 -16.38 -8.97
N PRO A 632 2.11 -15.43 -9.69
CA PRO A 632 0.72 -15.08 -9.44
C PRO A 632 -0.25 -16.17 -9.93
N ARG A 633 -1.37 -16.32 -9.22
CA ARG A 633 -2.51 -17.11 -9.71
C ARG A 633 -3.27 -16.28 -10.76
N ILE A 634 -3.09 -16.62 -12.03
CA ILE A 634 -3.74 -15.92 -13.15
C ILE A 634 -5.08 -16.59 -13.48
N ARG A 635 -6.20 -15.89 -13.22
CA ARG A 635 -7.52 -16.23 -13.78
C ARG A 635 -7.59 -15.83 -15.26
N ASP A 636 -8.45 -16.50 -16.02
CA ASP A 636 -8.73 -16.21 -17.44
C ASP A 636 -7.45 -16.20 -18.29
N LEU A 637 -6.65 -17.26 -18.14
CA LEU A 637 -5.34 -17.42 -18.80
C LEU A 637 -5.47 -17.39 -20.34
N ASN A 638 -6.62 -17.78 -20.88
CA ASN A 638 -6.97 -17.70 -22.30
C ASN A 638 -7.00 -16.27 -22.85
N GLU A 639 -7.28 -15.25 -22.03
CA GLU A 639 -7.25 -13.84 -22.42
C GLU A 639 -5.83 -13.26 -22.39
N ARG A 640 -4.89 -13.93 -21.71
CA ARG A 640 -3.51 -13.48 -21.58
C ARG A 640 -2.69 -13.94 -22.77
N ARG A 641 -2.07 -12.97 -23.45
CA ARG A 641 -1.21 -13.24 -24.60
C ARG A 641 0.25 -13.41 -24.20
N LEU A 642 0.93 -14.33 -24.88
CA LEU A 642 2.38 -14.52 -24.84
C LEU A 642 3.08 -13.44 -25.67
N TYR A 643 4.37 -13.20 -25.41
CA TYR A 643 5.18 -12.21 -26.11
C TYR A 643 6.55 -12.79 -26.51
N GLY A 644 6.99 -12.52 -27.73
CA GLY A 644 8.28 -12.95 -28.26
C GLY A 644 9.37 -11.86 -28.19
N LEU A 645 10.62 -12.25 -28.47
CA LEU A 645 11.74 -11.34 -28.76
C LEU A 645 12.12 -11.31 -30.26
N ALA A 646 11.38 -12.06 -31.08
CA ALA A 646 11.55 -12.23 -32.52
C ALA A 646 10.20 -12.67 -33.15
N PRO A 647 10.07 -12.69 -34.49
CA PRO A 647 8.90 -13.22 -35.19
C PRO A 647 8.57 -14.68 -34.84
N LEU A 648 7.30 -15.08 -35.06
CA LEU A 648 6.66 -16.25 -34.44
C LEU A 648 6.67 -17.52 -35.29
N ASP A 649 7.42 -17.53 -36.38
CA ASP A 649 7.41 -18.62 -37.37
C ASP A 649 7.79 -20.01 -36.82
N PRO A 650 8.61 -20.16 -35.75
CA PRO A 650 8.97 -21.48 -35.21
C PRO A 650 7.90 -22.20 -34.35
N TRP A 651 6.79 -21.56 -33.96
CA TRP A 651 5.86 -22.10 -32.93
C TRP A 651 4.40 -22.08 -33.38
N PRO A 652 3.98 -22.95 -34.32
CA PRO A 652 2.64 -22.92 -34.90
C PRO A 652 1.51 -23.22 -33.91
N THR A 653 1.72 -24.11 -32.93
CA THR A 653 0.70 -24.49 -31.93
C THR A 653 0.47 -23.37 -30.92
N LEU A 654 1.54 -22.70 -30.49
CA LEU A 654 1.47 -21.55 -29.59
C LEU A 654 1.05 -20.26 -30.30
N ARG A 655 1.24 -20.14 -31.62
CA ARG A 655 0.98 -18.92 -32.42
C ARG A 655 -0.35 -18.22 -32.10
N PRO A 656 -1.50 -18.90 -31.94
CA PRO A 656 -2.77 -18.24 -31.60
C PRO A 656 -2.77 -17.52 -30.23
N LEU A 657 -1.87 -17.91 -29.32
CA LEU A 657 -1.74 -17.33 -27.99
C LEU A 657 -0.76 -16.16 -27.93
N VAL A 658 0.00 -15.89 -28.99
CA VAL A 658 1.06 -14.87 -28.99
C VAL A 658 0.57 -13.54 -29.57
N ALA A 659 0.77 -12.43 -28.85
CA ALA A 659 0.39 -11.09 -29.29
C ALA A 659 1.40 -10.43 -30.25
N GLY A 660 2.65 -10.89 -30.24
CA GLY A 660 3.74 -10.33 -31.04
C GLY A 660 5.02 -10.07 -30.24
N PRO A 661 6.03 -9.43 -30.84
CA PRO A 661 7.29 -9.14 -30.18
C PRO A 661 7.17 -7.97 -29.19
N VAL A 662 7.95 -8.01 -28.11
CA VAL A 662 8.12 -6.85 -27.21
C VAL A 662 8.93 -5.74 -27.88
N ASN A 663 8.80 -4.51 -27.41
CA ASN A 663 9.60 -3.40 -27.93
C ASN A 663 10.98 -3.35 -27.28
N VAL A 664 11.93 -4.13 -27.83
CA VAL A 664 13.31 -4.25 -27.34
C VAL A 664 14.04 -2.89 -27.32
N ARG A 665 13.84 -2.06 -28.34
CA ARG A 665 14.44 -0.72 -28.44
C ARG A 665 14.04 0.19 -27.26
N ALA A 666 12.79 0.12 -26.81
CA ALA A 666 12.34 0.90 -25.66
C ALA A 666 13.02 0.46 -24.35
N ILE A 667 13.42 -0.80 -24.24
CA ILE A 667 14.19 -1.33 -23.12
C ILE A 667 15.62 -0.80 -23.19
N GLU A 668 16.27 -0.94 -24.36
CA GLU A 668 17.65 -0.49 -24.60
C GLU A 668 17.83 1.01 -24.29
N GLU A 669 16.98 1.86 -24.85
CA GLU A 669 17.05 3.33 -24.69
C GLU A 669 16.88 3.79 -23.24
N ASN A 670 16.31 2.96 -22.35
CA ASN A 670 16.00 3.33 -20.96
C ASN A 670 16.56 2.34 -19.94
N TRP A 671 17.53 1.50 -20.34
CA TRP A 671 18.04 0.42 -19.52
C TRP A 671 18.65 0.95 -18.22
N ASP A 672 19.57 1.91 -18.32
CA ASP A 672 20.24 2.53 -17.18
C ASP A 672 19.25 3.19 -16.21
N GLU A 673 18.27 3.93 -16.72
CA GLU A 673 17.28 4.58 -15.87
C GLU A 673 16.35 3.55 -15.19
N THR A 674 16.05 2.44 -15.86
CA THR A 674 15.28 1.33 -15.29
C THR A 674 16.07 0.64 -14.18
N LEU A 675 17.38 0.43 -14.36
CA LEU A 675 18.26 -0.11 -13.30
C LEU A 675 18.44 0.88 -12.16
N ARG A 676 18.58 2.18 -12.42
CA ARG A 676 18.65 3.22 -11.39
C ARG A 676 17.40 3.22 -10.53
N LEU A 677 16.23 3.10 -11.15
CA LEU A 677 14.95 2.97 -10.44
C LEU A 677 14.90 1.71 -9.57
N ALA A 678 15.25 0.55 -10.11
CA ALA A 678 15.24 -0.71 -9.36
C ALA A 678 16.26 -0.69 -8.19
N SER A 679 17.45 -0.13 -8.42
CA SER A 679 18.51 0.00 -7.40
C SER A 679 18.10 0.97 -6.30
N SER A 680 17.40 2.06 -6.63
CA SER A 680 16.84 3.00 -5.65
C SER A 680 15.81 2.33 -4.74
N ILE A 681 14.96 1.48 -5.31
CA ILE A 681 14.01 0.66 -4.55
C ILE A 681 14.75 -0.36 -3.67
N ARG A 682 15.76 -1.05 -4.21
CA ARG A 682 16.59 -2.02 -3.46
C ARG A 682 17.34 -1.38 -2.30
N ALA A 683 17.86 -0.16 -2.49
CA ALA A 683 18.57 0.61 -1.47
C ALA A 683 17.63 1.24 -0.42
N GLY A 684 16.30 1.14 -0.59
CA GLY A 684 15.33 1.72 0.33
C GLY A 684 15.21 3.24 0.26
N THR A 685 15.74 3.90 -0.79
CA THR A 685 15.56 5.36 -0.97
C THR A 685 14.11 5.71 -1.27
N VAL A 686 13.38 4.78 -1.90
CA VAL A 686 11.97 4.92 -2.24
C VAL A 686 11.26 3.57 -2.26
N SER A 687 9.98 3.54 -1.89
CA SER A 687 9.18 2.30 -1.99
C SER A 687 8.72 2.01 -3.41
N ALA A 688 8.62 0.73 -3.76
CA ALA A 688 8.15 0.29 -5.07
C ALA A 688 6.71 0.76 -5.33
N SER A 689 5.84 0.71 -4.32
CA SER A 689 4.46 1.18 -4.48
C SER A 689 4.35 2.67 -4.78
N ALA A 690 5.19 3.50 -4.16
CA ALA A 690 5.24 4.92 -4.45
C ALA A 690 5.66 5.17 -5.90
N MET A 691 6.67 4.43 -6.39
CA MET A 691 7.13 4.54 -7.77
C MET A 691 6.12 4.01 -8.76
N LEU A 692 5.55 2.82 -8.54
CA LEU A 692 4.49 2.27 -9.39
C LEU A 692 3.27 3.19 -9.47
N LYS A 693 2.88 3.84 -8.37
CA LYS A 693 1.81 4.86 -8.37
C LYS A 693 2.18 6.05 -9.26
N LYS A 694 3.42 6.55 -9.18
CA LYS A 694 3.89 7.67 -10.03
C LYS A 694 3.97 7.27 -11.51
N LEU A 695 4.52 6.11 -11.82
CA LEU A 695 4.61 5.57 -13.18
C LEU A 695 3.21 5.34 -13.79
N ALA A 696 2.26 4.84 -12.99
CA ALA A 696 0.87 4.63 -13.41
C ALA A 696 0.10 5.93 -13.68
N GLY A 697 0.52 7.07 -13.11
CA GLY A 697 -0.12 8.37 -13.31
C GLY A 697 -0.06 8.87 -14.76
N TYR A 698 0.96 8.48 -15.54
CA TYR A 698 1.12 8.89 -16.94
C TYR A 698 1.83 7.83 -17.82
N PRO A 699 1.25 6.62 -17.99
CA PRO A 699 1.97 5.45 -18.50
C PRO A 699 2.48 5.60 -19.94
N ARG A 700 1.76 6.37 -20.77
CA ARG A 700 2.11 6.56 -22.20
C ARG A 700 3.25 7.55 -22.43
N GLN A 701 3.65 8.32 -21.41
CA GLN A 701 4.69 9.36 -21.54
C GLN A 701 5.90 9.10 -20.65
N ASN A 702 5.90 8.05 -19.83
CA ASN A 702 7.06 7.71 -19.01
C ASN A 702 7.87 6.59 -19.70
N PRO A 703 9.07 6.90 -20.24
CA PRO A 703 9.90 5.92 -20.93
C PRO A 703 10.32 4.74 -20.05
N VAL A 704 10.59 4.99 -18.77
CA VAL A 704 10.96 3.97 -17.77
C VAL A 704 9.80 3.01 -17.50
N ALA A 705 8.58 3.53 -17.36
CA ALA A 705 7.39 2.70 -17.22
C ALA A 705 7.19 1.79 -18.43
N ARG A 706 7.42 2.31 -19.64
CA ARG A 706 7.33 1.53 -20.89
C ARG A 706 8.40 0.44 -20.91
N SER A 707 9.67 0.76 -20.64
CA SER A 707 10.77 -0.20 -20.55
C SER A 707 10.44 -1.33 -19.58
N LEU A 708 10.08 -0.98 -18.34
CA LEU A 708 9.74 -1.93 -17.29
C LEU A 708 8.55 -2.84 -17.68
N ARG A 709 7.54 -2.29 -18.36
CA ARG A 709 6.41 -3.08 -18.87
C ARG A 709 6.84 -4.08 -19.93
N GLU A 710 7.72 -3.71 -20.87
CA GLU A 710 8.20 -4.64 -21.89
C GLU A 710 9.07 -5.75 -21.28
N ILE A 711 9.93 -5.45 -20.30
CA ILE A 711 10.64 -6.46 -19.49
C ILE A 711 9.63 -7.40 -18.82
N GLY A 712 8.60 -6.82 -18.18
CA GLY A 712 7.53 -7.56 -17.54
C GLY A 712 6.76 -8.52 -18.44
N ARG A 713 6.58 -8.18 -19.72
CA ARG A 713 5.93 -9.05 -20.71
C ARG A 713 6.77 -10.27 -21.05
N VAL A 714 8.09 -10.13 -21.12
CA VAL A 714 9.02 -11.26 -21.31
C VAL A 714 8.90 -12.22 -20.13
N GLU A 715 9.01 -11.69 -18.92
CA GLU A 715 9.00 -12.50 -17.70
C GLU A 715 7.64 -13.12 -17.41
N ARG A 716 6.54 -12.41 -17.69
CA ARG A 716 5.20 -13.00 -17.65
C ARG A 716 5.05 -14.13 -18.67
N THR A 717 5.63 -13.99 -19.86
CA THR A 717 5.58 -15.06 -20.88
C THR A 717 6.32 -16.30 -20.38
N LEU A 718 7.53 -16.13 -19.83
CA LEU A 718 8.30 -17.24 -19.24
C LEU A 718 7.53 -17.92 -18.10
N PHE A 719 6.94 -17.14 -17.20
CA PHE A 719 6.09 -17.67 -16.14
C PHE A 719 4.89 -18.45 -16.69
N MET A 720 4.20 -17.93 -17.72
CA MET A 720 3.07 -18.61 -18.32
C MET A 720 3.49 -19.93 -18.96
N LEU A 721 4.65 -20.00 -19.62
CA LEU A 721 5.17 -21.24 -20.19
C LEU A 721 5.45 -22.29 -19.10
N ASP A 722 6.12 -21.88 -18.01
CA ASP A 722 6.31 -22.75 -16.84
C ASP A 722 4.97 -23.19 -16.24
N TRP A 723 4.01 -22.28 -16.13
CA TRP A 723 2.69 -22.57 -15.60
C TRP A 723 1.95 -23.61 -16.44
N LEU A 724 2.10 -23.62 -17.77
CA LEU A 724 1.47 -24.62 -18.64
C LEU A 724 2.13 -26.00 -18.49
N ASP A 725 3.45 -26.01 -18.38
CA ASP A 725 4.30 -27.21 -18.43
C ASP A 725 4.47 -27.91 -17.06
N ASP A 726 4.46 -27.18 -15.95
CA ASP A 726 4.75 -27.68 -14.59
C ASP A 726 3.49 -27.70 -13.69
N PRO A 727 2.81 -28.86 -13.53
CA PRO A 727 1.70 -29.01 -12.58
C PRO A 727 2.08 -28.76 -11.13
N GLU A 728 3.32 -29.05 -10.72
CA GLU A 728 3.79 -28.83 -9.35
C GLU A 728 3.89 -27.34 -9.04
N GLN A 729 4.33 -26.51 -10.00
CA GLN A 729 4.28 -25.05 -9.84
C GLN A 729 2.87 -24.54 -9.57
N ARG A 730 1.88 -25.07 -10.32
CA ARG A 730 0.46 -24.70 -10.12
C ARG A 730 -0.02 -25.10 -8.72
N ARG A 731 0.33 -26.31 -8.26
CA ARG A 731 -0.01 -26.81 -6.92
C ARG A 731 0.66 -25.98 -5.82
N ARG A 732 1.96 -25.68 -5.94
CA ARG A 732 2.71 -24.85 -4.99
C ARG A 732 2.08 -23.45 -4.85
N THR A 733 1.76 -22.81 -5.97
CA THR A 733 1.09 -21.50 -5.99
C THR A 733 -0.28 -21.54 -5.31
N GLY A 734 -1.08 -22.58 -5.58
CA GLY A 734 -2.37 -22.77 -4.91
C GLY A 734 -2.23 -23.00 -3.40
N SER A 735 -1.27 -23.86 -2.99
CA SER A 735 -1.02 -24.18 -1.59
C SER A 735 -0.64 -22.95 -0.78
N ILE A 736 0.26 -22.11 -1.29
CA ILE A 736 0.72 -20.92 -0.55
C ILE A 736 -0.34 -19.82 -0.43
N LEU A 737 -1.24 -19.70 -1.42
CA LEU A 737 -2.37 -18.77 -1.33
C LEU A 737 -3.40 -19.24 -0.28
N ASN A 738 -3.65 -20.54 -0.19
CA ASN A 738 -4.53 -21.10 0.85
C ASN A 738 -4.02 -20.81 2.28
N LYS A 739 -2.69 -20.74 2.47
CA LYS A 739 -2.09 -20.35 3.77
C LYS A 739 -2.45 -18.91 4.16
N GLY A 740 -2.50 -17.99 3.19
CA GLY A 740 -2.98 -16.63 3.38
C GLY A 740 -4.45 -16.57 3.81
N GLU A 741 -5.31 -17.39 3.20
CA GLU A 741 -6.73 -17.48 3.58
C GLU A 741 -6.92 -17.99 5.02
N ALA A 742 -6.17 -19.02 5.43
CA ALA A 742 -6.19 -19.54 6.80
C ALA A 742 -5.76 -18.46 7.81
N ARG A 743 -4.72 -17.68 7.49
CA ARG A 743 -4.30 -16.53 8.31
C ARG A 743 -5.41 -15.48 8.40
N ASN A 744 -6.11 -15.19 7.31
CA ASN A 744 -7.20 -14.20 7.28
C ASN A 744 -8.39 -14.64 8.14
N ALA A 745 -8.62 -15.95 8.35
CA ALA A 745 -9.60 -16.45 9.30
C ALA A 745 -9.22 -16.14 10.75
N LEU A 746 -7.97 -16.46 11.15
CA LEU A 746 -7.45 -16.13 12.49
C LEU A 746 -7.46 -14.60 12.74
N ALA A 747 -7.01 -13.81 11.75
CA ALA A 747 -7.00 -12.35 11.87
C ALA A 747 -8.40 -11.78 12.13
N ARG A 748 -9.45 -12.34 11.51
CA ARG A 748 -10.85 -11.96 11.81
C ARG A 748 -11.28 -12.32 13.22
N ALA A 749 -10.86 -13.48 13.73
CA ALA A 749 -11.16 -13.91 15.09
C ALA A 749 -10.51 -12.99 16.14
N ILE A 750 -9.31 -12.47 15.87
CA ILE A 750 -8.62 -11.51 16.75
C ILE A 750 -9.24 -10.12 16.63
N PHE A 751 -9.58 -9.66 15.43
CA PHE A 751 -10.08 -8.31 15.15
C PHE A 751 -11.61 -8.18 15.33
N PHE A 752 -12.12 -8.51 16.52
CA PHE A 752 -13.57 -8.65 16.75
C PHE A 752 -14.27 -7.40 17.33
N ASN A 753 -13.55 -6.48 17.98
CA ASN A 753 -14.21 -5.31 18.58
C ASN A 753 -14.72 -4.34 17.52
N ARG A 754 -15.72 -3.53 17.91
CA ARG A 754 -16.41 -2.57 17.03
C ARG A 754 -17.02 -3.22 15.79
N LEU A 755 -17.52 -4.46 15.94
CA LEU A 755 -18.06 -5.28 14.84
C LEU A 755 -17.04 -5.55 13.73
N GLY A 756 -15.74 -5.50 14.04
CA GLY A 756 -14.67 -5.59 13.06
C GLY A 756 -14.52 -4.35 12.17
N GLU A 757 -15.23 -3.25 12.46
CA GLU A 757 -15.16 -2.01 11.70
C GLU A 757 -14.01 -1.11 12.16
N LEU A 758 -13.31 -0.53 11.19
CA LEU A 758 -12.33 0.52 11.42
C LEU A 758 -13.01 1.87 11.59
N ARG A 759 -12.94 2.41 12.80
CA ARG A 759 -13.58 3.68 13.18
C ARG A 759 -12.57 4.83 13.36
N ASP A 760 -11.29 4.56 13.15
CA ASP A 760 -10.20 5.51 13.37
C ASP A 760 -10.14 6.62 12.32
N ARG A 761 -9.82 7.82 12.79
CA ARG A 761 -9.74 9.03 11.96
C ARG A 761 -8.41 9.12 11.20
N THR A 762 -7.30 8.79 11.86
CA THR A 762 -5.94 8.97 11.34
C THR A 762 -5.41 7.71 10.66
N LEU A 763 -4.53 7.89 9.66
CA LEU A 763 -3.89 6.78 8.94
C LEU A 763 -2.99 5.98 9.87
N GLU A 764 -2.28 6.71 10.73
CA GLU A 764 -1.37 6.16 11.73
C GLU A 764 -2.06 5.13 12.62
N ASN A 765 -3.24 5.47 13.18
CA ASN A 765 -3.99 4.52 14.00
C ASN A 765 -4.43 3.29 13.21
N GLN A 766 -4.80 3.44 11.93
CA GLN A 766 -5.14 2.29 11.08
C GLN A 766 -3.92 1.40 10.85
N ARG A 767 -2.73 1.98 10.65
CA ARG A 767 -1.46 1.24 10.50
C ARG A 767 -1.06 0.52 11.78
N HIS A 768 -1.19 1.17 12.94
CA HIS A 768 -0.93 0.54 14.23
C HIS A 768 -1.87 -0.64 14.47
N ARG A 769 -3.16 -0.52 14.11
CA ARG A 769 -4.09 -1.66 14.16
C ARG A 769 -3.70 -2.82 13.26
N ALA A 770 -3.35 -2.54 12.00
CA ALA A 770 -2.89 -3.57 11.08
C ALA A 770 -1.62 -4.26 11.61
N SER A 771 -0.68 -3.48 12.13
CA SER A 771 0.60 -3.95 12.67
C SER A 771 0.42 -4.78 13.94
N GLY A 772 -0.37 -4.29 14.91
CA GLY A 772 -0.70 -5.03 16.13
C GLY A 772 -1.44 -6.33 15.83
N LEU A 773 -2.41 -6.32 14.91
CA LEU A 773 -3.12 -7.53 14.47
C LEU A 773 -2.14 -8.54 13.87
N THR A 774 -1.22 -8.07 13.03
CA THR A 774 -0.21 -8.91 12.37
C THR A 774 0.78 -9.50 13.38
N LEU A 775 1.26 -8.70 14.34
CA LEU A 775 2.14 -9.14 15.41
C LEU A 775 1.49 -10.23 16.28
N VAL A 776 0.24 -10.02 16.74
CA VAL A 776 -0.47 -11.02 17.55
C VAL A 776 -0.78 -12.28 16.75
N THR A 777 -1.07 -12.15 15.46
CA THR A 777 -1.23 -13.30 14.56
C THR A 777 0.06 -14.12 14.47
N ALA A 778 1.21 -13.46 14.32
CA ALA A 778 2.52 -14.12 14.31
C ALA A 778 2.85 -14.75 15.68
N ALA A 779 2.51 -14.09 16.78
CA ALA A 779 2.71 -14.62 18.13
C ALA A 779 1.92 -15.91 18.36
N ILE A 780 0.65 -15.94 17.94
CA ILE A 780 -0.19 -17.15 18.00
C ILE A 780 0.41 -18.26 17.14
N ALA A 781 0.89 -17.95 15.93
CA ALA A 781 1.52 -18.93 15.06
C ALA A 781 2.77 -19.56 15.73
N LEU A 782 3.66 -18.74 16.29
CA LEU A 782 4.84 -19.23 17.01
C LEU A 782 4.45 -20.09 18.23
N TRP A 783 3.52 -19.61 19.04
CA TRP A 783 3.08 -20.34 20.24
C TRP A 783 2.47 -21.70 19.90
N ASN A 784 1.58 -21.73 18.90
CA ASN A 784 1.01 -22.96 18.39
C ASN A 784 2.09 -23.91 17.87
N THR A 785 3.05 -23.42 17.09
CA THR A 785 4.15 -24.25 16.58
C THR A 785 4.96 -24.91 17.69
N VAL A 786 5.30 -24.18 18.74
CA VAL A 786 6.03 -24.70 19.91
C VAL A 786 5.26 -25.82 20.60
N TYR A 787 3.95 -25.63 20.85
CA TYR A 787 3.16 -26.65 21.54
C TYR A 787 2.70 -27.80 20.63
N LEU A 788 2.49 -27.56 19.32
CA LEU A 788 2.23 -28.61 18.35
C LEU A 788 3.43 -29.56 18.25
N ASP A 789 4.65 -29.04 18.22
CA ASP A 789 5.87 -29.85 18.20
C ASP A 789 5.98 -30.73 19.46
N ARG A 790 5.63 -30.18 20.63
CA ARG A 790 5.54 -30.96 21.87
C ARG A 790 4.45 -32.04 21.80
N ALA A 791 3.27 -31.72 21.28
CA ALA A 791 2.18 -32.67 21.10
C ALA A 791 2.55 -33.80 20.12
N VAL A 792 3.23 -33.47 19.01
CA VAL A 792 3.75 -34.44 18.04
C VAL A 792 4.77 -35.38 18.70
N ARG A 793 5.75 -34.84 19.44
CA ARG A 793 6.73 -35.67 20.18
C ARG A 793 6.04 -36.59 21.18
N HIS A 794 5.03 -36.10 21.89
CA HIS A 794 4.27 -36.91 22.83
C HIS A 794 3.55 -38.07 22.10
N LEU A 795 2.78 -37.79 21.05
CA LEU A 795 2.08 -38.82 20.29
C LEU A 795 3.03 -39.88 19.72
N ARG A 796 4.14 -39.46 19.11
CA ARG A 796 5.18 -40.36 18.60
C ARG A 796 5.78 -41.21 19.73
N SER A 797 6.04 -40.64 20.91
CA SER A 797 6.57 -41.38 22.06
C SER A 797 5.58 -42.42 22.62
N THR A 798 4.28 -42.22 22.41
CA THR A 798 3.22 -43.17 22.80
C THR A 798 2.92 -44.22 21.70
N GLY A 799 3.71 -44.25 20.62
CA GLY A 799 3.56 -45.22 19.53
C GLY A 799 2.55 -44.84 18.45
N ALA A 800 2.02 -43.62 18.45
CA ALA A 800 1.12 -43.16 17.39
C ALA A 800 1.92 -42.77 16.13
N ASP A 801 1.47 -43.25 14.96
CA ASP A 801 2.03 -42.85 13.68
C ASP A 801 1.57 -41.43 13.32
N VAL A 802 2.55 -40.53 13.19
CA VAL A 802 2.34 -39.12 12.86
C VAL A 802 3.32 -38.76 11.74
N PRO A 803 2.97 -39.10 10.48
CA PRO A 803 3.84 -38.85 9.33
C PRO A 803 3.92 -37.35 9.00
N ASP A 804 5.10 -36.90 8.57
CA ASP A 804 5.36 -35.50 8.25
C ASP A 804 4.49 -35.02 7.07
N GLU A 805 4.12 -35.91 6.15
CA GLU A 805 3.21 -35.62 5.04
C GLU A 805 1.84 -35.15 5.55
N LEU A 806 1.28 -35.79 6.57
CA LEU A 806 0.02 -35.35 7.18
C LEU A 806 0.21 -34.09 8.01
N LEU A 807 1.34 -33.95 8.72
CA LEU A 807 1.68 -32.74 9.49
C LEU A 807 1.81 -31.49 8.62
N SER A 808 2.24 -31.64 7.36
CA SER A 808 2.32 -30.53 6.40
C SER A 808 0.97 -29.83 6.15
N HIS A 809 -0.14 -30.51 6.45
CA HIS A 809 -1.51 -29.99 6.36
C HIS A 809 -2.04 -29.42 7.69
N VAL A 810 -1.31 -29.55 8.80
CA VAL A 810 -1.72 -29.05 10.13
C VAL A 810 -1.21 -27.62 10.32
N ALA A 811 -2.02 -26.64 9.92
CA ALA A 811 -1.65 -25.23 10.07
C ALA A 811 -1.51 -24.83 11.56
N PRO A 812 -0.47 -24.05 11.97
CA PRO A 812 -0.28 -23.55 13.33
C PRO A 812 -1.15 -22.33 13.64
N LEU A 813 -2.35 -22.26 13.08
CA LEU A 813 -3.22 -21.08 13.14
C LEU A 813 -4.52 -21.33 13.91
N GLY A 814 -4.69 -22.45 14.62
CA GLY A 814 -5.89 -22.72 15.42
C GLY A 814 -5.94 -21.86 16.68
N TRP A 815 -7.14 -21.41 17.08
CA TRP A 815 -7.30 -20.48 18.22
C TRP A 815 -8.35 -20.90 19.25
N GLU A 816 -9.01 -22.04 19.10
CA GLU A 816 -10.10 -22.47 20.00
C GLU A 816 -9.64 -22.68 21.46
N HIS A 817 -8.37 -22.99 21.67
CA HIS A 817 -7.75 -23.15 22.99
C HIS A 817 -7.23 -21.83 23.57
N ILE A 818 -7.38 -20.71 22.84
CA ILE A 818 -6.85 -19.39 23.23
C ILE A 818 -8.02 -18.49 23.67
N GLY A 819 -7.98 -18.04 24.92
CA GLY A 819 -8.89 -17.03 25.44
C GLY A 819 -8.57 -15.64 24.87
N LEU A 820 -9.24 -15.26 23.78
CA LEU A 820 -9.12 -13.95 23.13
C LEU A 820 -10.01 -12.87 23.78
N THR A 821 -10.95 -13.25 24.64
CA THR A 821 -11.92 -12.39 25.32
C THR A 821 -11.87 -12.60 26.85
N GLY A 822 -12.47 -11.67 27.59
CA GLY A 822 -12.48 -11.66 29.06
C GLY A 822 -11.62 -10.53 29.66
N ASP A 823 -11.38 -10.59 30.96
CA ASP A 823 -10.53 -9.62 31.66
C ASP A 823 -9.05 -9.84 31.32
N TYR A 824 -8.34 -8.76 30.97
CA TYR A 824 -6.91 -8.81 30.68
C TYR A 824 -6.10 -8.67 31.97
N LEU A 825 -5.57 -9.80 32.45
CA LEU A 825 -4.92 -9.92 33.77
C LEU A 825 -3.40 -9.87 33.64
N TRP A 826 -2.83 -8.67 33.53
CA TRP A 826 -1.38 -8.47 33.34
C TRP A 826 -0.55 -8.62 34.63
N SER A 827 -1.16 -8.46 35.79
CA SER A 827 -0.51 -8.58 37.10
C SER A 827 -0.41 -10.02 37.61
N GLU A 828 -1.16 -10.95 37.01
CA GLU A 828 -1.33 -12.33 37.45
C GLU A 828 -0.81 -13.34 36.41
N ILE A 829 0.10 -12.88 35.54
CA ILE A 829 0.66 -13.71 34.49
C ILE A 829 1.49 -14.80 35.15
N GLU A 830 1.09 -16.05 34.95
CA GLU A 830 1.93 -17.20 35.27
C GLU A 830 3.17 -17.10 34.40
N LYS A 831 4.27 -16.62 34.96
CA LYS A 831 5.58 -16.69 34.30
C LYS A 831 6.06 -18.12 34.44
N PRO A 832 6.01 -18.95 33.39
CA PRO A 832 6.52 -20.29 33.51
C PRO A 832 8.03 -20.14 33.72
N GLY A 833 8.57 -20.59 34.86
CA GLY A 833 9.99 -20.44 35.22
C GLY A 833 10.91 -21.30 34.34
N GLY A 834 10.88 -21.09 33.02
CA GLY A 834 11.54 -21.91 32.01
C GLY A 834 10.86 -23.25 31.71
N ARG A 835 9.69 -23.55 32.30
CA ARG A 835 8.96 -24.81 32.10
C ARG A 835 7.74 -24.61 31.20
N PHE A 836 7.56 -25.44 30.19
CA PHE A 836 6.37 -25.41 29.34
C PHE A 836 5.10 -25.81 30.12
N ARG A 837 3.94 -25.30 29.70
CA ARG A 837 2.64 -25.76 30.21
C ARG A 837 2.43 -27.26 29.92
N PRO A 838 1.71 -27.99 30.79
CA PRO A 838 1.42 -29.40 30.57
C PRO A 838 0.48 -29.59 29.36
N LEU A 839 0.65 -30.69 28.64
CA LEU A 839 -0.29 -31.11 27.58
C LEU A 839 -1.55 -31.72 28.20
N ARG A 840 -2.69 -31.61 27.51
CA ARG A 840 -3.99 -32.14 27.92
C ARG A 840 -4.11 -33.64 27.55
N THR A 841 -3.45 -34.48 28.32
CA THR A 841 -3.34 -35.92 28.00
C THR A 841 -4.52 -36.75 28.50
N THR A 842 -5.29 -36.30 29.50
CA THR A 842 -6.44 -37.05 30.04
C THR A 842 -7.78 -36.61 29.42
N THR A 843 -8.77 -37.52 29.42
CA THR A 843 -10.14 -37.23 28.95
C THR A 843 -10.85 -36.18 29.80
N ALA A 844 -10.52 -36.08 31.10
CA ALA A 844 -11.02 -35.03 31.99
C ALA A 844 -10.45 -33.66 31.59
N ASP A 845 -9.14 -33.58 31.32
CA ASP A 845 -8.48 -32.35 30.88
C ASP A 845 -8.96 -31.87 29.51
N ARG A 846 -9.41 -32.78 28.64
CA ARG A 846 -9.92 -32.46 27.29
C ARG A 846 -11.35 -31.90 27.28
N ARG A 847 -12.17 -32.18 28.32
CA ARG A 847 -13.56 -31.70 28.43
C ARG A 847 -13.70 -30.39 29.20
N ALA A 848 -12.81 -30.13 30.18
CA ALA A 848 -12.63 -28.82 30.81
C ALA A 848 -11.99 -27.83 29.83
#